data_AF-A0A812SQB4-F1
#
_entry.id   AF-A0A812SQB4-F1
#
_cell.length_a   1.000
_cell.length_b   1.000
_cell.length_c   1.000
_cell.angle_alpha   90.00
_cell.angle_beta   90.00
_cell.angle_gamma   90.00
#
_symmetry.space_group_name_H-M   'P 1'
#
loop_
_entity.id
_entity.type
_entity.pdbx_description
1 polymer ?
#
loop_
_entity_poly.entity_id
_entity_poly.type
_entity_poly.pdbx_seq_one_letter_code
_entity_poly.pdbx_strand_id
1 'polypeptide(L)'
;METPTPFRIHVSDEELADLKDRLRRARIVPDEILDRGADPSGAWAYGTDRTVLSEYVSHWLHKYDWRQQEAELNALPHFRLEVRGLQTHFIHQRSTNPDAIPLLLVHGWPGSIVEFLKLLPLLADKFHVVAPSIPGYGWSEAPKERGADVVFMADHMAELMRKLGYDSYVAQGGDWGAIITSLVAQRYPQQCVALHINMCVAIPGDWYDLVKILLACPFWTSEEWAGIRSTMYFQKYETAYQKIQGTKPQSLGYGLNDSPVGLLAWILEKFQSWSDSRGGRPEASGLTMDEILTNVMVYWTTQSITSSLRLYYETLQSHPPPKEKKASVPKLRQISVKVPTAVLWAHHDLYKLPRSVVALCYNIRQWTKPSKGGHFFAFEQPEIIAADIERFFCHTLDFQHCKKHAPLPGPAVRPGKYILLAIMADAAREAADAAMAISDGQQDKALEAKVHLTVSRINLRLNDPESAVQEVREAIAIYQQTGEGRKEAAAFYELAGVCMEYGNLNEGHQAADKAQGLWQNEADKKEEIKAKLRLAELVAMKGQIEEAIQIAEEMQRSIVKKGSSALTDIGKDFDDIAGRINGWEHMGTELGSKFLALPPGACDVLVPSRSLVPDFASFEPEDICGGSGSVWGLIDALLEEVQQKLRDAPDEAARDRVRQEELGSVHGEDYRWDVKLPLSADVRNAVEQLVSSMGSLLEDLVSREAVLAELACVVSDPGAKQQPLHADTLRIGSACAPSVTVFVPLQETRAAMGPTILCQGTHNLESHLSLFKCEQVFMPQDVVVKKHGGLPAVSAAGTAIVMNSNLLHCGGPNLPDAMGGGRRRLFYVTFQTPGNTPDRSSFSLREDLLEEHHLHEFDSGPSLELSPDPVRKALLLGALRGDTEAMLDLGIHLQSLGDPGAVEYFRKAALKKSVKAFAHMADIFDGGLLGIPRNPEEAKKLRNFGAAMEESMKMAEEGTPGPSPDSADVRA
;
A
#
# COMPACT_ATOMS: atom_id res chain seq x y z
N MET A 1 11.57 -9.61 33.86
CA MET A 1 11.58 -8.22 34.30
C MET A 1 12.82 -7.99 35.16
N GLU A 2 13.74 -7.14 34.70
CA GLU A 2 14.87 -6.64 35.47
C GLU A 2 14.41 -5.47 36.35
N THR A 3 14.96 -5.36 37.56
CA THR A 3 14.62 -4.26 38.48
C THR A 3 15.49 -3.05 38.17
N PRO A 4 14.92 -1.92 37.71
CA PRO A 4 15.71 -0.73 37.44
C PRO A 4 16.09 -0.02 38.75
N THR A 5 17.22 0.69 38.74
CA THR A 5 17.70 1.43 39.91
C THR A 5 17.06 2.82 39.96
N PRO A 6 16.48 3.26 41.09
CA PRO A 6 15.98 4.62 41.23
C PRO A 6 17.08 5.65 40.93
N PHE A 7 16.71 6.70 40.20
CA PHE A 7 17.59 7.81 39.87
C PHE A 7 17.01 9.09 40.46
N ARG A 8 17.88 9.97 40.95
CA ARG A 8 17.51 11.30 41.42
C ARG A 8 18.42 12.31 40.76
N ILE A 9 17.82 13.33 40.16
CA ILE A 9 18.54 14.43 39.54
C ILE A 9 19.15 15.28 40.65
N HIS A 10 20.45 15.53 40.55
CA HIS A 10 21.16 16.43 41.43
C HIS A 10 22.30 17.11 40.68
N VAL A 11 22.16 18.43 40.50
CA VAL A 11 23.19 19.29 39.93
C VAL A 11 23.93 19.98 41.07
N SER A 12 25.26 19.98 41.05
CA SER A 12 26.06 20.56 42.13
C SER A 12 25.89 22.09 42.22
N ASP A 13 26.02 22.65 43.41
CA ASP A 13 26.03 24.12 43.58
C ASP A 13 27.20 24.78 42.83
N GLU A 14 28.32 24.07 42.68
CA GLU A 14 29.49 24.51 41.91
C GLU A 14 29.15 24.69 40.43
N GLU A 15 28.44 23.74 39.83
CA GLU A 15 28.01 23.80 38.43
C GLU A 15 27.00 24.92 38.17
N LEU A 16 26.08 25.17 39.10
CA LEU A 16 25.16 26.31 39.03
C LEU A 16 25.88 27.65 39.21
N ALA A 17 26.92 27.69 40.04
CA ALA A 17 27.76 28.88 40.21
C ALA A 17 28.57 29.18 38.94
N ASP A 18 29.19 28.16 38.34
CA ASP A 18 29.90 28.28 37.06
C ASP A 18 28.98 28.78 35.95
N LEU A 19 27.78 28.20 35.82
CA LEU A 19 26.76 28.67 34.90
C LEU A 19 26.47 30.17 35.08
N LYS A 20 26.18 30.61 36.31
CA LYS A 20 25.89 32.02 36.62
C LYS A 20 27.07 32.93 36.27
N ASP A 21 28.29 32.50 36.54
CA ASP A 21 29.50 33.27 36.22
C ASP A 21 29.76 33.36 34.70
N ARG A 22 29.41 32.33 33.93
CA ARG A 22 29.48 32.36 32.47
C ARG A 22 28.40 33.26 31.87
N LEU A 23 27.17 33.21 32.39
CA LEU A 23 26.08 34.10 31.97
C LEU A 23 26.44 35.57 32.22
N ARG A 24 27.00 35.93 33.38
CA ARG A 24 27.45 37.30 33.70
C ARG A 24 28.54 37.82 32.76
N ARG A 25 29.43 36.94 32.31
CA ARG A 25 30.57 37.28 31.44
C ARG A 25 30.26 37.08 29.96
N ALA A 26 29.02 36.73 29.62
CA ALA A 26 28.63 36.46 28.26
C ALA A 26 28.83 37.70 27.37
N ARG A 27 29.47 37.49 26.22
CA ARG A 27 29.65 38.53 25.21
C ARG A 27 28.57 38.40 24.16
N ILE A 28 27.45 39.11 24.36
CA ILE A 28 26.36 39.17 23.38
C ILE A 28 26.82 40.02 22.18
N VAL A 29 26.63 39.51 20.96
CA VAL A 29 27.12 40.14 19.73
C VAL A 29 26.40 41.49 19.50
N PRO A 30 27.14 42.60 19.32
CA PRO A 30 26.53 43.92 19.12
C PRO A 30 26.07 44.16 17.67
N ASP A 31 26.69 43.50 16.70
CA ASP A 31 26.51 43.73 15.26
C ASP A 31 25.34 42.91 14.69
N GLU A 32 24.11 43.38 14.92
CA GLU A 32 22.89 42.82 14.35
C GLU A 32 22.33 43.72 13.25
N ILE A 33 21.93 43.15 12.12
CA ILE A 33 21.28 43.89 11.03
C ILE A 33 19.84 44.23 11.46
N LEU A 34 19.57 45.50 11.71
CA LEU A 34 18.26 45.97 12.20
C LEU A 34 17.26 46.27 11.06
N ASP A 35 17.74 46.66 9.88
CA ASP A 35 16.91 46.85 8.68
C ASP A 35 16.87 45.55 7.86
N ARG A 36 15.74 44.85 7.92
CA ARG A 36 15.58 43.48 7.45
C ARG A 36 14.66 43.37 6.23
N GLY A 37 14.28 44.50 5.63
CA GLY A 37 13.37 44.55 4.48
C GLY A 37 12.03 43.86 4.76
N ALA A 38 11.45 43.24 3.73
CA ALA A 38 10.15 42.56 3.79
C ALA A 38 10.25 41.07 4.18
N ASP A 39 11.27 40.65 4.93
CA ASP A 39 11.41 39.25 5.34
C ASP A 39 10.27 38.84 6.28
N PRO A 40 9.49 37.80 5.96
CA PRO A 40 8.37 37.35 6.78
C PRO A 40 8.79 36.83 8.17
N SER A 41 10.06 36.48 8.37
CA SER A 41 10.63 36.04 9.65
C SER A 41 11.02 37.23 10.55
N GLY A 42 11.00 38.45 10.03
CA GLY A 42 11.24 39.69 10.77
C GLY A 42 12.52 39.66 11.61
N ALA A 43 12.36 39.83 12.93
CA ALA A 43 13.44 39.83 13.90
C ALA A 43 14.21 38.50 14.04
N TRP A 44 13.79 37.44 13.34
CA TRP A 44 14.43 36.11 13.38
C TRP A 44 15.02 35.67 12.04
N ALA A 45 15.00 36.51 11.00
CA ALA A 45 15.46 36.16 9.66
C ALA A 45 16.92 35.65 9.56
N TYR A 46 17.77 36.02 10.53
CA TYR A 46 19.18 35.59 10.62
C TYR A 46 19.43 34.65 11.80
N GLY A 47 18.38 34.10 12.40
CA GLY A 47 18.43 33.29 13.62
C GLY A 47 17.99 34.06 14.85
N THR A 48 18.51 33.70 16.02
CA THR A 48 18.02 34.22 17.31
C THR A 48 18.10 35.73 17.42
N ASP A 49 16.96 36.37 17.68
CA ASP A 49 16.87 37.81 17.92
C ASP A 49 17.69 38.23 19.16
N ARG A 50 18.50 39.27 19.03
CA ARG A 50 19.38 39.74 20.12
C ARG A 50 18.61 40.23 21.34
N THR A 51 17.48 40.91 21.12
CA THR A 51 16.67 41.48 22.21
C THR A 51 16.07 40.36 23.03
N VAL A 52 15.45 39.38 22.37
CA VAL A 52 14.88 38.20 23.01
C VAL A 52 15.98 37.39 23.71
N LEU A 53 17.13 37.14 23.08
CA LEU A 53 18.24 36.44 23.73
C LEU A 53 18.70 37.15 25.01
N SER A 54 18.84 38.48 24.96
CA SER A 54 19.26 39.28 26.11
C SER A 54 18.25 39.21 27.26
N GLU A 55 16.96 39.19 26.95
CA GLU A 55 15.88 38.98 27.93
C GLU A 55 15.93 37.59 28.54
N TYR A 56 16.13 36.53 27.74
CA TYR A 56 16.30 35.16 28.25
C TYR A 56 17.52 35.03 29.14
N VAL A 57 18.67 35.61 28.77
CA VAL A 57 19.87 35.61 29.61
C VAL A 57 19.63 36.36 30.92
N SER A 58 18.96 37.51 30.87
CA SER A 58 18.61 38.28 32.07
C SER A 58 17.67 37.50 33.00
N HIS A 59 16.64 36.88 32.43
CA HIS A 59 15.71 36.02 33.18
C HIS A 59 16.43 34.81 33.78
N TRP A 60 17.30 34.14 33.01
CA TRP A 60 18.09 33.00 33.48
C TRP A 60 19.03 33.37 34.63
N LEU A 61 19.62 34.56 34.60
CA LEU A 61 20.54 35.03 35.63
C LEU A 61 19.82 35.48 36.92
N HIS A 62 18.64 36.10 36.79
CA HIS A 62 18.01 36.86 37.88
C HIS A 62 16.71 36.27 38.42
N LYS A 63 16.00 35.45 37.64
CA LYS A 63 14.65 34.98 37.97
C LYS A 63 14.49 33.46 37.93
N TYR A 64 15.12 32.80 36.96
CA TYR A 64 15.07 31.35 36.83
C TYR A 64 15.73 30.65 38.03
N ASP A 65 15.02 29.70 38.65
CA ASP A 65 15.52 28.90 39.76
C ASP A 65 15.59 27.41 39.39
N TRP A 66 16.79 26.93 39.09
CA TRP A 66 17.02 25.50 38.82
C TRP A 66 16.58 24.60 39.98
N ARG A 67 16.71 25.03 41.24
CA ARG A 67 16.36 24.17 42.38
C ARG A 67 14.87 23.89 42.47
N GLN A 68 14.04 24.86 42.07
CA GLN A 68 12.62 24.65 41.91
C GLN A 68 12.34 23.62 40.80
N GLN A 69 12.94 23.82 39.63
CA GLN A 69 12.74 22.95 38.46
C GLN A 69 13.26 21.52 38.71
N GLU A 70 14.40 21.39 39.40
CA GLU A 70 14.98 20.13 39.85
C GLU A 70 14.06 19.39 40.84
N ALA A 71 13.37 20.11 41.73
CA ALA A 71 12.40 19.52 42.64
C ALA A 71 11.15 19.02 41.90
N GLU A 72 10.66 19.79 40.92
CA GLU A 72 9.52 19.40 40.07
C GLU A 72 9.86 18.17 39.22
N LEU A 73 11.05 18.13 38.61
CA LEU A 73 11.55 16.95 37.89
C LEU A 73 11.63 15.73 38.81
N ASN A 74 12.26 15.86 39.99
CA ASN A 74 12.42 14.77 40.95
C ASN A 74 11.10 14.30 41.60
N ALA A 75 9.98 15.00 41.39
CA ALA A 75 8.67 14.50 41.78
C ALA A 75 8.21 13.33 40.89
N LEU A 76 8.82 13.16 39.72
CA LEU A 76 8.57 12.06 38.81
C LEU A 76 9.44 10.84 39.14
N PRO A 77 8.96 9.62 38.80
CA PRO A 77 9.68 8.39 39.12
C PRO A 77 10.77 8.09 38.08
N HIS A 78 11.98 8.61 38.33
CA HIS A 78 13.15 8.41 37.48
C HIS A 78 13.92 7.13 37.82
N PHE A 79 14.45 6.48 36.79
CA PHE A 79 15.21 5.25 36.92
C PHE A 79 16.39 5.18 35.94
N ARG A 80 17.29 4.25 36.24
CA ARG A 80 18.35 3.79 35.33
C ARG A 80 18.32 2.27 35.17
N LEU A 81 18.67 1.82 33.97
CA LEU A 81 18.86 0.42 33.65
C LEU A 81 19.94 0.28 32.59
N GLU A 82 20.79 -0.75 32.71
CA GLU A 82 21.74 -1.09 31.66
C GLU A 82 21.00 -1.76 30.50
N VAL A 83 21.06 -1.15 29.32
CA VAL A 83 20.46 -1.65 28.08
C VAL A 83 21.55 -1.59 27.02
N ARG A 84 21.82 -2.70 26.33
CA ARG A 84 22.86 -2.77 25.27
C ARG A 84 24.23 -2.19 25.69
N GLY A 85 24.61 -2.35 26.96
CA GLY A 85 25.88 -1.85 27.51
C GLY A 85 25.91 -0.35 27.81
N LEU A 86 24.77 0.35 27.79
CA LEU A 86 24.66 1.77 28.17
C LEU A 86 23.73 1.94 29.37
N GLN A 87 24.15 2.77 30.33
CA GLN A 87 23.28 3.19 31.43
C GLN A 87 22.19 4.12 30.90
N THR A 88 20.96 3.62 30.81
CA THR A 88 19.84 4.32 30.18
C THR A 88 18.95 4.92 31.25
N HIS A 89 18.74 6.23 31.19
CA HIS A 89 17.81 6.96 32.03
C HIS A 89 16.41 6.98 31.43
N PHE A 90 15.38 6.85 32.27
CA PHE A 90 13.99 6.98 31.86
C PHE A 90 13.10 7.35 33.05
N ILE A 91 11.98 8.02 32.77
CA ILE A 91 10.85 8.10 33.70
C ILE A 91 10.00 6.84 33.50
N HIS A 92 9.59 6.20 34.61
CA HIS A 92 8.64 5.09 34.58
C HIS A 92 7.44 5.37 35.49
N GLN A 93 6.43 6.02 34.92
CA GLN A 93 5.19 6.32 35.61
C GLN A 93 4.23 5.14 35.46
N ARG A 94 4.16 4.30 36.49
CA ARG A 94 3.22 3.18 36.52
C ARG A 94 1.84 3.68 36.95
N SER A 95 0.83 3.41 36.13
CA SER A 95 -0.57 3.47 36.56
C SER A 95 -0.85 2.57 37.76
N THR A 96 -1.81 2.97 38.59
CA THR A 96 -2.43 2.13 39.61
C THR A 96 -3.46 1.16 39.02
N ASN A 97 -3.91 1.40 37.79
CA ASN A 97 -4.80 0.49 37.07
C ASN A 97 -4.00 -0.71 36.54
N PRO A 98 -4.33 -1.96 36.93
CA PRO A 98 -3.62 -3.15 36.47
C PRO A 98 -3.80 -3.43 34.97
N ASP A 99 -4.85 -2.90 34.36
CA ASP A 99 -5.17 -3.06 32.94
C ASP A 99 -4.60 -1.89 32.09
N ALA A 100 -3.77 -1.03 32.67
CA ALA A 100 -3.18 0.09 31.96
C ALA A 100 -2.26 -0.37 30.82
N ILE A 101 -2.34 0.31 29.68
CA ILE A 101 -1.59 -0.05 28.48
C ILE A 101 -0.14 0.43 28.64
N PRO A 102 0.89 -0.42 28.45
CA PRO A 102 2.26 0.04 28.44
C PRO A 102 2.53 0.95 27.24
N LEU A 103 3.06 2.15 27.50
CA LEU A 103 3.31 3.18 26.50
C LEU A 103 4.78 3.60 26.54
N LEU A 104 5.48 3.43 25.41
CA LEU A 104 6.81 3.98 25.18
C LEU A 104 6.69 5.39 24.59
N LEU A 105 7.28 6.39 25.24
CA LEU A 105 7.17 7.80 24.86
C LEU A 105 8.56 8.38 24.54
N VAL A 106 8.87 8.65 23.27
CA VAL A 106 10.23 9.02 22.84
C VAL A 106 10.26 10.47 22.32
N HIS A 107 11.14 11.29 22.92
CA HIS A 107 11.36 12.70 22.55
C HIS A 107 12.25 12.83 21.30
N GLY A 108 12.67 14.05 20.96
CA GLY A 108 13.66 14.29 19.90
C GLY A 108 14.71 15.34 20.25
N TRP A 109 15.14 16.12 19.27
CA TRP A 109 16.10 17.20 19.36
C TRP A 109 15.50 18.52 18.83
N PRO A 110 15.75 19.68 19.46
CA PRO A 110 16.56 19.91 20.66
C PRO A 110 15.78 19.71 21.97
N GLY A 111 14.78 18.84 21.95
CA GLY A 111 13.96 18.54 23.11
C GLY A 111 14.57 17.49 24.06
N SER A 112 13.77 17.07 25.05
CA SER A 112 14.16 16.11 26.07
C SER A 112 12.91 15.55 26.76
N ILE A 113 13.07 14.72 27.78
CA ILE A 113 11.94 14.26 28.61
C ILE A 113 11.15 15.41 29.26
N VAL A 114 11.68 16.64 29.29
CA VAL A 114 10.99 17.84 29.77
C VAL A 114 9.73 18.14 28.96
N GLU A 115 9.70 17.76 27.67
CA GLU A 115 8.51 17.93 26.81
C GLU A 115 7.28 17.18 27.36
N PHE A 116 7.50 16.14 28.16
CA PHE A 116 6.46 15.26 28.65
C PHE A 116 5.95 15.60 30.05
N LEU A 117 6.54 16.58 30.76
CA LEU A 117 6.19 16.85 32.16
C LEU A 117 4.71 17.18 32.35
N LYS A 118 4.13 17.96 31.42
CA LYS A 118 2.69 18.29 31.44
C LYS A 118 1.80 17.17 30.90
N LEU A 119 2.35 16.29 30.05
CA LEU A 119 1.62 15.18 29.44
C LEU A 119 1.50 13.96 30.36
N LEU A 120 2.56 13.66 31.11
CA LEU A 120 2.67 12.49 31.98
C LEU A 120 1.50 12.35 32.98
N PRO A 121 1.09 13.41 33.72
CA PRO A 121 -0.09 13.33 34.60
C PRO A 121 -1.39 12.99 33.86
N LEU A 122 -1.56 13.44 32.62
CA LEU A 122 -2.78 13.21 31.84
C LEU A 122 -2.92 11.75 31.38
N LEU A 123 -1.81 11.03 31.24
CA LEU A 123 -1.79 9.63 30.78
C LEU A 123 -1.78 8.59 31.93
N ALA A 124 -1.60 9.05 33.17
CA ALA A 124 -1.29 8.20 34.33
C ALA A 124 -2.34 7.13 34.64
N ASP A 125 -3.63 7.41 34.39
CA ASP A 125 -4.73 6.51 34.74
C ASP A 125 -4.94 5.38 33.73
N LYS A 126 -4.48 5.58 32.49
CA LYS A 126 -4.71 4.67 31.36
C LYS A 126 -3.46 3.94 30.90
N PHE A 127 -2.28 4.48 31.21
CA PHE A 127 -1.01 3.96 30.68
C PHE A 127 0.05 3.73 31.76
N HIS A 128 0.85 2.68 31.56
CA HIS A 128 2.17 2.60 32.19
C HIS A 128 3.17 3.29 31.27
N VAL A 129 3.55 4.53 31.58
CA VAL A 129 4.39 5.34 30.68
C VAL A 129 5.86 5.11 30.98
N VAL A 130 6.63 4.77 29.95
CA VAL A 130 8.10 4.73 29.95
C VAL A 130 8.60 5.82 29.01
N ALA A 131 9.20 6.87 29.55
CA ALA A 131 9.74 8.00 28.80
C ALA A 131 11.27 8.04 28.93
N PRO A 132 12.03 7.37 28.05
CA PRO A 132 13.48 7.35 28.11
C PRO A 132 14.11 8.65 27.62
N SER A 133 15.24 9.02 28.22
CA SER A 133 16.20 9.88 27.53
C SER A 133 16.91 9.05 26.46
N ILE A 134 16.90 9.51 25.22
CA ILE A 134 17.60 8.82 24.11
C ILE A 134 19.09 8.65 24.47
N PRO A 135 19.75 7.52 24.16
CA PRO A 135 21.19 7.38 24.36
C PRO A 135 21.98 8.59 23.83
N GLY A 136 22.78 9.21 24.70
CA GLY A 136 23.50 10.46 24.40
C GLY A 136 22.72 11.76 24.64
N TYR A 137 21.49 11.69 25.16
CA TYR A 137 20.67 12.84 25.56
C TYR A 137 20.42 12.80 27.06
N GLY A 138 20.37 13.99 27.69
CA GLY A 138 20.07 14.14 29.10
C GLY A 138 20.90 13.21 29.97
N TRP A 139 20.24 12.46 30.87
CA TRP A 139 20.93 11.60 31.84
C TRP A 139 21.22 10.18 31.35
N SER A 140 20.95 9.85 30.09
CA SER A 140 21.34 8.58 29.46
C SER A 140 22.78 8.64 28.99
N GLU A 141 23.52 7.55 29.22
CA GLU A 141 24.91 7.44 28.77
C GLU A 141 25.01 7.56 27.24
N ALA A 142 26.03 8.29 26.78
CA ALA A 142 26.32 8.44 25.36
C ALA A 142 27.03 7.20 24.80
N PRO A 143 26.66 6.73 23.60
CA PRO A 143 27.44 5.75 22.87
C PRO A 143 28.90 6.19 22.70
N LYS A 144 29.83 5.29 23.01
CA LYS A 144 31.29 5.51 22.92
C LYS A 144 31.89 5.01 21.60
N GLU A 145 31.13 4.23 20.85
CA GLU A 145 31.51 3.64 19.57
C GLU A 145 30.62 4.16 18.43
N ARG A 146 31.11 4.04 17.19
CA ARG A 146 30.34 4.39 15.99
C ARG A 146 29.20 3.40 15.75
N GLY A 147 28.25 3.77 14.91
CA GLY A 147 27.11 2.93 14.53
C GLY A 147 25.85 3.13 15.38
N ALA A 148 25.84 4.13 16.29
CA ALA A 148 24.67 4.52 17.05
C ALA A 148 23.70 5.40 16.23
N ASP A 149 23.25 4.86 15.09
CA ASP A 149 22.23 5.47 14.23
C ASP A 149 20.81 5.22 14.77
N VAL A 150 19.78 5.71 14.07
CA VAL A 150 18.37 5.51 14.44
C VAL A 150 17.95 4.05 14.58
N VAL A 151 18.59 3.11 13.89
CA VAL A 151 18.28 1.67 14.01
C VAL A 151 18.81 1.15 15.34
N PHE A 152 20.03 1.55 15.72
CA PHE A 152 20.56 1.26 17.05
C PHE A 152 19.63 1.80 18.14
N MET A 153 19.15 3.04 18.00
CA MET A 153 18.22 3.64 18.97
C MET A 153 16.91 2.85 19.05
N ALA A 154 16.34 2.42 17.93
CA ALA A 154 15.12 1.61 17.93
C ALA A 154 15.31 0.25 18.63
N ASP A 155 16.39 -0.46 18.32
CA ASP A 155 16.73 -1.74 18.96
C ASP A 155 16.95 -1.55 20.48
N HIS A 156 17.54 -0.41 20.87
CA HIS A 156 17.73 -0.03 22.28
C HIS A 156 16.41 0.20 23.01
N MET A 157 15.47 0.93 22.41
CA MET A 157 14.16 1.20 23.04
C MET A 157 13.32 -0.08 23.19
N ALA A 158 13.33 -0.97 22.19
CA ALA A 158 12.63 -2.25 22.28
C ALA A 158 13.22 -3.13 23.39
N GLU A 159 14.56 -3.16 23.52
CA GLU A 159 15.22 -3.91 24.58
C GLU A 159 14.93 -3.35 25.98
N LEU A 160 14.84 -2.03 26.14
CA LEU A 160 14.41 -1.39 27.38
C LEU A 160 13.02 -1.88 27.82
N MET A 161 12.04 -1.82 26.91
CA MET A 161 10.66 -2.26 27.20
C MET A 161 10.61 -3.73 27.58
N ARG A 162 11.31 -4.60 26.84
CA ARG A 162 11.42 -6.03 27.15
C ARG A 162 12.05 -6.29 28.51
N LYS A 163 13.14 -5.59 28.86
CA LYS A 163 13.78 -5.73 30.19
C LYS A 163 12.85 -5.28 31.31
N LEU A 164 12.04 -4.25 31.09
CA LEU A 164 10.99 -3.83 32.02
C LEU A 164 9.79 -4.78 32.08
N GLY A 165 9.76 -5.86 31.28
CA GLY A 165 8.72 -6.88 31.30
C GLY A 165 7.49 -6.57 30.46
N TYR A 166 7.58 -5.59 29.56
CA TYR A 166 6.50 -5.30 28.61
C TYR A 166 6.73 -6.06 27.30
N ASP A 167 6.15 -7.26 27.21
CA ASP A 167 6.21 -8.09 26.00
C ASP A 167 5.36 -7.53 24.85
N SER A 168 4.37 -6.68 25.18
CA SER A 168 3.57 -5.94 24.21
C SER A 168 3.24 -4.55 24.77
N TYR A 169 3.38 -3.53 23.93
CA TYR A 169 3.22 -2.12 24.27
C TYR A 169 2.82 -1.31 23.04
N VAL A 170 2.43 -0.06 23.25
CA VAL A 170 2.22 0.94 22.19
C VAL A 170 3.31 2.00 22.27
N ALA A 171 3.60 2.68 21.17
CA ALA A 171 4.66 3.69 21.13
C ALA A 171 4.17 5.03 20.60
N GLN A 172 4.72 6.12 21.16
CA GLN A 172 4.48 7.49 20.74
C GLN A 172 5.81 8.21 20.52
N GLY A 173 5.92 9.00 19.43
CA GLY A 173 7.04 9.91 19.27
C GLY A 173 6.83 11.06 18.28
N GLY A 174 7.52 12.16 18.55
CA GLY A 174 7.74 13.30 17.64
C GLY A 174 9.21 13.42 17.26
N ASP A 175 9.57 14.22 16.25
CA ASP A 175 10.96 14.42 15.81
C ASP A 175 11.74 13.09 15.60
N TRP A 176 12.97 12.94 16.12
CA TRP A 176 13.70 11.67 16.13
C TRP A 176 12.93 10.55 16.80
N GLY A 177 12.13 10.87 17.82
CA GLY A 177 11.22 9.94 18.47
C GLY A 177 10.24 9.32 17.49
N ALA A 178 9.66 10.10 16.57
CA ALA A 178 8.77 9.57 15.52
C ALA A 178 9.49 8.56 14.61
N ILE A 179 10.74 8.85 14.23
CA ILE A 179 11.55 7.95 13.39
C ILE A 179 11.93 6.68 14.18
N ILE A 180 12.38 6.83 15.42
CA ILE A 180 12.79 5.73 16.30
C ILE A 180 11.61 4.81 16.58
N THR A 181 10.45 5.34 16.99
CA THR A 181 9.26 4.53 17.28
C THR A 181 8.67 3.90 16.03
N SER A 182 8.76 4.55 14.86
CA SER A 182 8.41 3.94 13.58
C SER A 182 9.29 2.73 13.26
N LEU A 183 10.60 2.82 13.50
CA LEU A 183 11.51 1.69 13.33
C LEU A 183 11.29 0.59 14.37
N VAL A 184 10.96 0.94 15.62
CA VAL A 184 10.52 -0.03 16.64
C VAL A 184 9.29 -0.78 16.15
N ALA A 185 8.26 -0.07 15.70
CA ALA A 185 7.00 -0.63 15.21
C ALA A 185 7.19 -1.49 13.96
N GLN A 186 8.12 -1.11 13.07
CA GLN A 186 8.45 -1.88 11.86
C GLN A 186 9.21 -3.17 12.19
N ARG A 187 10.20 -3.11 13.09
CA ARG A 187 11.13 -4.22 13.38
C ARG A 187 10.59 -5.18 14.43
N TYR A 188 9.80 -4.68 15.37
CA TYR A 188 9.24 -5.44 16.48
C TYR A 188 7.70 -5.34 16.52
N PRO A 189 6.98 -5.66 15.42
CA PRO A 189 5.52 -5.47 15.33
C PRO A 189 4.72 -6.37 16.28
N GLN A 190 5.35 -7.43 16.83
CA GLN A 190 4.76 -8.29 17.85
C GLN A 190 4.86 -7.68 19.27
N GLN A 191 5.82 -6.78 19.49
CA GLN A 191 6.01 -6.09 20.77
C GLN A 191 5.36 -4.70 20.72
N CYS A 192 5.70 -3.89 19.72
CA CYS A 192 5.09 -2.58 19.51
C CYS A 192 3.87 -2.72 18.61
N VAL A 193 2.70 -2.93 19.20
CA VAL A 193 1.48 -3.36 18.48
C VAL A 193 0.68 -2.23 17.86
N ALA A 194 0.95 -0.98 18.23
CA ALA A 194 0.39 0.22 17.61
C ALA A 194 1.32 1.43 17.81
N LEU A 195 1.20 2.41 16.91
CA LEU A 195 2.07 3.59 16.82
C LEU A 195 1.26 4.88 16.79
N HIS A 196 1.70 5.89 17.53
CA HIS A 196 1.23 7.28 17.41
C HIS A 196 2.40 8.18 17.07
N ILE A 197 2.28 9.00 16.03
CA ILE A 197 3.31 9.96 15.64
C ILE A 197 2.73 11.36 15.45
N ASN A 198 3.50 12.36 15.87
CA ASN A 198 3.16 13.78 15.66
C ASN A 198 4.18 14.51 14.76
N MET A 199 5.01 13.76 14.02
CA MET A 199 5.82 14.26 12.91
C MET A 199 5.76 13.29 11.74
N CYS A 200 5.34 13.78 10.57
CA CYS A 200 5.07 12.93 9.40
C CYS A 200 6.33 12.69 8.56
N VAL A 201 7.08 11.62 8.84
CA VAL A 201 8.21 11.21 8.00
C VAL A 201 7.79 10.10 7.05
N ALA A 202 7.63 10.44 5.76
CA ALA A 202 7.41 9.48 4.69
C ALA A 202 8.40 9.76 3.55
N ILE A 203 9.23 8.76 3.24
CA ILE A 203 10.19 8.83 2.14
C ILE A 203 9.76 7.78 1.11
N PRO A 204 9.48 8.17 -0.15
CA PRO A 204 9.10 7.22 -1.19
C PRO A 204 10.16 6.11 -1.32
N GLY A 205 9.73 4.85 -1.27
CA GLY A 205 10.65 3.71 -1.26
C GLY A 205 11.22 3.41 -2.65
N ASP A 206 10.46 3.71 -3.69
CA ASP A 206 10.80 3.42 -5.09
C ASP A 206 10.08 4.37 -6.08
N TRP A 207 10.24 4.10 -7.37
CA TRP A 207 9.58 4.86 -8.44
C TRP A 207 8.05 4.66 -8.47
N TYR A 208 7.54 3.56 -7.92
CA TYR A 208 6.11 3.26 -7.87
C TYR A 208 5.42 4.15 -6.83
N ASP A 209 6.06 4.37 -5.68
CA ASP A 209 5.60 5.37 -4.71
C ASP A 209 5.64 6.79 -5.30
N LEU A 210 6.65 7.13 -6.11
CA LEU A 210 6.65 8.40 -6.83
C LEU A 210 5.48 8.52 -7.82
N VAL A 211 5.14 7.45 -8.54
CA VAL A 211 3.96 7.43 -9.42
C VAL A 211 2.67 7.57 -8.61
N LYS A 212 2.52 6.89 -7.47
CA LYS A 212 1.34 7.08 -6.58
C LYS A 212 1.23 8.52 -6.11
N ILE A 213 2.35 9.16 -5.76
CA ILE A 213 2.39 10.57 -5.37
C ILE A 213 1.98 11.46 -6.54
N LEU A 214 2.53 11.25 -7.74
CA LEU A 214 2.17 12.01 -8.94
C LEU A 214 0.70 11.84 -9.33
N LEU A 215 0.12 10.66 -9.09
CA LEU A 215 -1.29 10.39 -9.33
C LEU A 215 -2.19 10.99 -8.23
N ALA A 216 -1.70 11.10 -6.99
CA ALA A 216 -2.45 11.68 -5.89
C ALA A 216 -2.36 13.22 -5.84
N CYS A 217 -1.24 13.80 -6.29
CA CYS A 217 -0.98 15.23 -6.12
C CYS A 217 -2.01 16.18 -6.76
N PRO A 218 -2.65 15.86 -7.91
CA PRO A 218 -3.71 16.72 -8.45
C PRO A 218 -4.91 16.87 -7.51
N PHE A 219 -5.07 15.97 -6.54
CA PHE A 219 -6.19 15.91 -5.60
C PHE A 219 -5.83 16.37 -4.19
N TRP A 220 -4.61 16.88 -4.00
CA TRP A 220 -4.23 17.46 -2.71
C TRP A 220 -4.96 18.78 -2.51
N THR A 221 -5.46 18.99 -1.29
CA THR A 221 -6.14 20.23 -0.94
C THR A 221 -5.18 21.42 -0.98
N SER A 222 -5.72 22.63 -1.03
CA SER A 222 -4.92 23.86 -0.91
C SER A 222 -4.06 23.90 0.36
N GLU A 223 -4.60 23.32 1.45
CA GLU A 223 -3.92 23.12 2.73
C GLU A 223 -2.76 22.13 2.61
N GLU A 224 -2.97 20.97 1.97
CA GLU A 224 -1.92 19.97 1.73
C GLU A 224 -0.80 20.54 0.85
N TRP A 225 -1.15 21.30 -0.20
CA TRP A 225 -0.17 22.03 -1.01
C TRP A 225 0.57 23.13 -0.23
N ALA A 226 -0.11 23.81 0.71
CA ALA A 226 0.56 24.74 1.62
C ALA A 226 1.53 24.00 2.56
N GLY A 227 1.13 22.82 3.06
CA GLY A 227 1.98 21.94 3.86
C GLY A 227 3.25 21.50 3.11
N ILE A 228 3.11 21.06 1.85
CA ILE A 228 4.24 20.72 0.98
C ILE A 228 5.16 21.91 0.76
N ARG A 229 4.61 23.09 0.44
CA ARG A 229 5.42 24.32 0.24
C ARG A 229 6.17 24.69 1.51
N SER A 230 5.54 24.60 2.67
CA SER A 230 6.19 24.86 3.96
C SER A 230 7.28 23.83 4.26
N THR A 231 7.06 22.55 3.96
CA THR A 231 8.07 21.50 4.09
C THR A 231 9.27 21.76 3.18
N MET A 232 9.04 22.14 1.93
CA MET A 232 10.11 22.51 0.98
C MET A 232 10.89 23.75 1.42
N TYR A 233 10.19 24.76 1.98
CA TYR A 233 10.81 25.95 2.55
C TYR A 233 11.75 25.56 3.71
N PHE A 234 11.25 24.79 4.67
CA PHE A 234 12.04 24.28 5.80
C PHE A 234 13.27 23.51 5.31
N GLN A 235 13.09 22.56 4.38
CA GLN A 235 14.20 21.78 3.83
C GLN A 235 15.28 22.66 3.19
N LYS A 236 14.88 23.72 2.48
CA LYS A 236 15.81 24.59 1.76
C LYS A 236 16.55 25.57 2.68
N TYR A 237 15.84 26.20 3.62
CA TYR A 237 16.37 27.35 4.37
C TYR A 237 16.69 27.02 5.84
N GLU A 238 15.98 26.09 6.47
CA GLU A 238 16.06 25.85 7.92
C GLU A 238 16.91 24.63 8.32
N THR A 239 17.49 23.89 7.37
CA THR A 239 18.26 22.65 7.64
C THR A 239 19.75 22.86 7.85
N ALA A 240 20.23 24.11 8.00
CA ALA A 240 21.64 24.40 8.23
C ALA A 240 22.17 23.72 9.52
N TYR A 241 21.38 23.75 10.60
CA TYR A 241 21.71 23.08 11.86
C TYR A 241 21.92 21.57 11.64
N GLN A 242 21.03 20.93 10.88
CA GLN A 242 21.08 19.50 10.58
C GLN A 242 22.35 19.14 9.79
N LYS A 243 22.75 19.99 8.84
CA LYS A 243 23.95 19.78 8.02
C LYS A 243 25.23 19.85 8.85
N ILE A 244 25.36 20.86 9.73
CA ILE A 244 26.57 20.97 10.58
C ILE A 244 26.62 19.83 11.62
N GLN A 245 25.49 19.49 12.22
CA GLN A 245 25.38 18.37 13.17
C GLN A 245 25.67 17.02 12.50
N GLY A 246 25.19 16.83 11.26
CA GLY A 246 25.38 15.63 10.47
C GLY A 246 26.80 15.43 9.91
N THR A 247 27.69 16.42 10.03
CA THR A 247 29.02 16.38 9.41
C THR A 247 30.18 16.62 10.38
N LYS A 248 30.01 17.54 11.33
CA LYS A 248 31.06 17.96 12.28
C LYS A 248 30.48 18.20 13.70
N PRO A 249 29.74 17.22 14.27
CA PRO A 249 29.07 17.39 15.57
C PRO A 249 30.05 17.72 16.70
N GLN A 250 31.24 17.10 16.72
CA GLN A 250 32.24 17.33 17.77
C GLN A 250 32.78 18.76 17.74
N SER A 251 33.01 19.34 16.56
CA SER A 251 33.51 20.71 16.41
C SER A 251 32.48 21.74 16.87
N LEU A 252 31.22 21.56 16.48
CA LEU A 252 30.11 22.41 16.94
C LEU A 252 29.91 22.28 18.46
N GLY A 253 29.98 21.05 18.96
CA GLY A 253 29.77 20.72 20.37
C GLY A 253 30.67 21.47 21.33
N TYR A 254 31.95 21.71 21.01
CA TYR A 254 32.85 22.46 21.89
C TYR A 254 32.35 23.88 22.18
N GLY A 255 31.85 24.60 21.16
CA GLY A 255 31.33 25.95 21.34
C GLY A 255 30.02 25.98 22.13
N LEU A 256 29.11 25.07 21.81
CA LEU A 256 27.80 24.98 22.49
C LEU A 256 27.95 24.48 23.94
N ASN A 257 28.95 23.65 24.24
CA ASN A 257 29.18 23.14 25.60
C ASN A 257 29.97 24.12 26.48
N ASP A 258 30.75 25.04 25.90
CA ASP A 258 31.50 26.03 26.67
C ASP A 258 30.65 27.27 27.03
N SER A 259 29.77 27.71 26.12
CA SER A 259 28.99 28.93 26.28
C SER A 259 27.50 28.63 26.51
N PRO A 260 26.95 28.85 27.72
CA PRO A 260 25.52 28.65 27.98
C PRO A 260 24.64 29.60 27.15
N VAL A 261 25.11 30.81 26.86
CA VAL A 261 24.40 31.74 25.96
C VAL A 261 24.45 31.26 24.51
N GLY A 262 25.55 30.65 24.08
CA GLY A 262 25.64 30.02 22.76
C GLY A 262 24.71 28.81 22.64
N LEU A 263 24.66 27.97 23.67
CA LEU A 263 23.70 26.85 23.77
C LEU A 263 22.25 27.33 23.70
N LEU A 264 21.91 28.32 24.54
CA LEU A 264 20.59 28.91 24.57
C LEU A 264 20.21 29.48 23.21
N ALA A 265 21.06 30.28 22.57
CA ALA A 265 20.77 30.81 21.24
C ALA A 265 20.55 29.70 20.19
N TRP A 266 21.34 28.63 20.22
CA TRP A 266 21.19 27.52 19.26
C TRP A 266 19.86 26.77 19.40
N ILE A 267 19.37 26.62 20.65
CA ILE A 267 18.13 25.89 20.95
C ILE A 267 16.90 26.81 20.86
N LEU A 268 17.00 28.05 21.34
CA LEU A 268 15.91 29.03 21.41
C LEU A 268 15.37 29.38 20.02
N GLU A 269 16.26 29.49 19.02
CA GLU A 269 15.88 29.65 17.61
C GLU A 269 14.86 28.59 17.18
N LYS A 270 15.09 27.33 17.56
CA LYS A 270 14.23 26.21 17.17
C LYS A 270 12.89 26.26 17.91
N PHE A 271 12.88 26.60 19.20
CA PHE A 271 11.63 26.83 19.92
C PHE A 271 10.81 27.97 19.29
N GLN A 272 11.45 29.03 18.81
CA GLN A 272 10.73 30.09 18.12
C GLN A 272 10.16 29.62 16.79
N SER A 273 11.00 29.03 15.93
CA SER A 273 10.65 28.77 14.54
C SER A 273 9.82 27.51 14.33
N TRP A 274 9.89 26.54 15.26
CA TRP A 274 9.21 25.24 15.12
C TRP A 274 7.95 25.12 15.96
N SER A 275 7.74 25.96 16.97
CA SER A 275 6.48 26.02 17.73
C SER A 275 5.43 26.85 16.99
N ASP A 276 4.16 26.79 17.42
CA ASP A 276 3.09 27.70 16.99
C ASP A 276 3.26 29.11 17.59
N SER A 277 4.41 29.73 17.30
CA SER A 277 4.74 31.09 17.74
C SER A 277 4.09 32.17 16.87
N ARG A 278 3.45 31.77 15.76
CA ARG A 278 2.84 32.64 14.72
C ARG A 278 3.77 33.77 14.23
N GLY A 279 5.07 33.45 14.12
CA GLY A 279 6.12 34.41 13.74
C GLY A 279 6.54 35.39 14.84
N GLY A 280 5.97 35.26 16.04
CA GLY A 280 6.30 36.06 17.22
C GLY A 280 7.40 35.44 18.09
N ARG A 281 7.31 35.68 19.40
CA ARG A 281 8.22 35.11 20.40
C ARG A 281 7.89 33.63 20.67
N PRO A 282 8.85 32.79 21.11
CA PRO A 282 8.59 31.40 21.52
C PRO A 282 7.40 31.27 22.47
N GLU A 283 7.23 32.22 23.39
CA GLU A 283 6.20 32.20 24.41
C GLU A 283 4.76 32.29 23.84
N ALA A 284 4.59 32.74 22.60
CA ALA A 284 3.30 32.77 21.93
C ALA A 284 2.71 31.37 21.66
N SER A 285 3.54 30.34 21.67
CA SER A 285 3.12 28.92 21.60
C SER A 285 2.44 28.41 22.87
N GLY A 286 2.48 29.19 23.96
CA GLY A 286 1.99 28.79 25.29
C GLY A 286 3.09 28.25 26.21
N LEU A 287 4.34 28.18 25.74
CA LEU A 287 5.51 27.84 26.56
C LEU A 287 6.02 29.05 27.35
N THR A 288 6.46 28.81 28.58
CA THR A 288 7.11 29.82 29.42
C THR A 288 8.62 29.86 29.20
N MET A 289 9.26 30.97 29.56
CA MET A 289 10.72 31.07 29.55
C MET A 289 11.37 30.03 30.46
N ASP A 290 10.76 29.73 31.61
CA ASP A 290 11.27 28.73 32.56
C ASP A 290 11.23 27.32 31.95
N GLU A 291 10.13 26.96 31.26
CA GLU A 291 10.01 25.68 30.57
C GLU A 291 11.11 25.49 29.50
N ILE A 292 11.34 26.51 28.67
CA ILE A 292 12.39 26.48 27.64
C ILE A 292 13.78 26.41 28.28
N LEU A 293 14.03 27.22 29.32
CA LEU A 293 15.29 27.22 30.05
C LEU A 293 15.54 25.90 30.79
N THR A 294 14.50 25.26 31.32
CA THR A 294 14.60 23.92 31.94
C THR A 294 15.03 22.88 30.92
N ASN A 295 14.50 22.91 29.69
CA ASN A 295 15.01 22.05 28.62
C ASN A 295 16.48 22.36 28.27
N VAL A 296 16.86 23.63 28.15
CA VAL A 296 18.28 24.04 27.91
C VAL A 296 19.19 23.60 29.05
N MET A 297 18.74 23.70 30.30
CA MET A 297 19.47 23.29 31.48
C MET A 297 19.73 21.79 31.52
N VAL A 298 18.83 20.95 31.00
CA VAL A 298 19.11 19.51 30.84
C VAL A 298 20.35 19.31 29.97
N TYR A 299 20.46 20.00 28.83
CA TYR A 299 21.63 19.89 27.95
C TYR A 299 22.91 20.43 28.60
N TRP A 300 22.82 21.55 29.32
CA TRP A 300 23.95 22.16 30.02
C TRP A 300 24.49 21.24 31.13
N THR A 301 23.62 20.86 32.07
CA THR A 301 23.99 20.14 33.30
C THR A 301 24.39 18.69 33.06
N THR A 302 24.02 18.13 31.92
CA THR A 302 24.44 16.78 31.51
C THR A 302 25.56 16.80 30.47
N GLN A 303 25.94 17.99 30.00
CA GLN A 303 26.89 18.20 28.90
C GLN A 303 26.54 17.38 27.66
N SER A 304 25.24 17.14 27.45
CA SER A 304 24.74 16.21 26.43
C SER A 304 24.58 16.84 25.06
N ILE A 305 24.87 18.14 24.89
CA ILE A 305 24.71 18.78 23.58
C ILE A 305 25.58 18.10 22.54
N THR A 306 26.87 17.85 22.82
CA THR A 306 27.75 17.24 21.82
C THR A 306 27.36 15.80 21.49
N SER A 307 26.97 15.01 22.49
CA SER A 307 26.57 13.61 22.30
C SER A 307 25.25 13.50 21.55
N SER A 308 24.28 14.38 21.80
CA SER A 308 23.00 14.37 21.10
C SER A 308 23.16 14.62 19.61
N LEU A 309 24.12 15.47 19.21
CA LEU A 309 24.40 15.74 17.79
C LEU A 309 24.94 14.51 17.04
N ARG A 310 25.51 13.52 17.73
CA ARG A 310 26.09 12.33 17.07
C ARG A 310 25.03 11.48 16.38
N LEU A 311 23.79 11.49 16.85
CA LEU A 311 22.69 10.79 16.17
C LEU A 311 22.49 11.30 14.73
N TYR A 312 22.62 12.61 14.51
CA TYR A 312 22.61 13.20 13.16
C TYR A 312 23.77 12.68 12.32
N TYR A 313 24.98 12.67 12.86
CA TYR A 313 26.16 12.21 12.14
C TYR A 313 26.07 10.74 11.79
N GLU A 314 25.80 9.85 12.75
CA GLU A 314 25.74 8.41 12.53
C GLU A 314 24.62 8.04 11.54
N THR A 315 23.48 8.72 11.61
CA THR A 315 22.33 8.47 10.72
C THR A 315 22.56 9.02 9.32
N LEU A 316 23.16 10.21 9.16
CA LEU A 316 23.38 10.82 7.84
C LEU A 316 24.65 10.33 7.14
N GLN A 317 25.64 9.86 7.90
CA GLN A 317 26.92 9.36 7.37
C GLN A 317 26.98 7.84 7.23
N SER A 318 25.93 7.10 7.59
CA SER A 318 25.92 5.64 7.73
C SER A 318 26.73 4.92 6.62
N HIS A 319 27.99 4.63 6.92
CA HIS A 319 28.87 3.76 6.15
C HIS A 319 28.57 2.31 6.54
N PRO A 320 28.51 1.35 5.61
CA PRO A 320 28.42 -0.06 5.98
C PRO A 320 29.64 -0.45 6.84
N PRO A 321 29.48 -1.39 7.80
CA PRO A 321 30.60 -1.86 8.62
C PRO A 321 31.74 -2.39 7.72
N PRO A 322 33.02 -2.26 8.14
CA PRO A 322 34.19 -2.52 7.29
C PRO A 322 34.35 -3.96 6.78
N LYS A 323 33.45 -4.89 7.13
CA LYS A 323 33.46 -6.28 6.67
C LYS A 323 32.37 -6.64 5.65
N GLU A 324 31.45 -5.75 5.33
CA GLU A 324 30.41 -6.01 4.32
C GLU A 324 30.58 -5.05 3.13
N LYS A 325 31.35 -5.51 2.13
CA LYS A 325 31.43 -4.85 0.84
C LYS A 325 30.13 -5.10 0.07
N LYS A 326 29.48 -3.99 -0.30
CA LYS A 326 28.30 -3.84 -1.19
C LYS A 326 26.94 -3.87 -0.49
N ALA A 327 26.61 -2.79 0.21
CA ALA A 327 25.23 -2.29 0.29
C ALA A 327 25.25 -0.76 0.29
N SER A 328 24.71 -0.17 -0.77
CA SER A 328 24.43 1.27 -0.93
C SER A 328 23.54 1.76 0.21
N VAL A 329 23.86 2.92 0.81
CA VAL A 329 23.13 3.59 1.91
C VAL A 329 21.59 3.50 1.76
N PRO A 330 20.87 2.65 2.53
CA PRO A 330 19.43 2.41 2.32
C PRO A 330 18.51 2.60 3.55
N LYS A 331 19.01 2.93 4.76
CA LYS A 331 18.25 2.64 6.00
C LYS A 331 16.98 3.47 6.25
N LEU A 332 16.90 4.73 5.84
CA LEU A 332 15.71 5.58 6.05
C LEU A 332 14.65 5.46 4.93
N ARG A 333 15.03 4.96 3.74
CA ARG A 333 14.13 4.82 2.57
C ARG A 333 13.15 3.65 2.65
N GLN A 334 13.17 2.88 3.74
CA GLN A 334 12.43 1.62 3.86
C GLN A 334 11.42 1.60 5.02
N ILE A 335 11.07 2.75 5.63
CA ILE A 335 10.06 2.76 6.69
C ILE A 335 8.72 2.28 6.11
N SER A 336 8.31 1.08 6.51
CA SER A 336 7.02 0.47 6.17
C SER A 336 6.43 -0.15 7.43
N VAL A 337 5.63 0.64 8.14
CA VAL A 337 4.99 0.28 9.39
C VAL A 337 3.64 -0.37 9.10
N LYS A 338 3.49 -1.64 9.49
CA LYS A 338 2.27 -2.42 9.25
C LYS A 338 1.29 -2.40 10.42
N VAL A 339 1.75 -2.07 11.62
CA VAL A 339 0.89 -1.95 12.80
C VAL A 339 -0.03 -0.73 12.69
N PRO A 340 -1.24 -0.77 13.28
CA PRO A 340 -2.14 0.38 13.36
C PRO A 340 -1.40 1.66 13.79
N THR A 341 -1.54 2.71 13.00
CA THR A 341 -0.84 3.99 13.22
C THR A 341 -1.84 5.15 13.33
N ALA A 342 -1.70 5.96 14.37
CA ALA A 342 -2.29 7.29 14.46
C ALA A 342 -1.29 8.35 14.06
N VAL A 343 -1.76 9.34 13.30
CA VAL A 343 -0.95 10.48 12.87
C VAL A 343 -1.63 11.77 13.30
N LEU A 344 -0.93 12.57 14.08
CA LEU A 344 -1.32 13.93 14.43
C LEU A 344 -0.54 14.90 13.53
N TRP A 345 -1.27 15.59 12.66
CA TRP A 345 -0.75 16.46 11.61
C TRP A 345 -0.91 17.93 12.02
N ALA A 346 0.08 18.49 12.72
CA ALA A 346 0.02 19.86 13.22
C ALA A 346 0.41 20.90 12.14
N HIS A 347 -0.38 21.97 11.99
CA HIS A 347 -0.16 22.98 10.93
C HIS A 347 1.18 23.71 11.02
N HIS A 348 1.76 23.81 12.22
CA HIS A 348 3.02 24.50 12.46
C HIS A 348 4.21 23.53 12.64
N ASP A 349 4.05 22.24 12.35
CA ASP A 349 5.15 21.27 12.35
C ASP A 349 6.06 21.40 11.09
N LEU A 350 7.22 20.76 11.14
CA LEU A 350 8.30 20.79 10.15
C LEU A 350 7.94 20.05 8.86
N TYR A 351 7.38 18.85 8.99
CA TYR A 351 7.04 17.97 7.88
C TYR A 351 5.54 17.82 7.77
N LYS A 352 4.96 18.49 6.78
CA LYS A 352 3.52 18.54 6.54
C LYS A 352 3.19 17.84 5.24
N LEU A 353 3.37 16.53 5.27
CA LEU A 353 3.09 15.66 4.13
C LEU A 353 1.59 15.33 4.06
N PRO A 354 1.00 15.29 2.85
CA PRO A 354 -0.39 14.88 2.64
C PRO A 354 -0.63 13.45 3.15
N ARG A 355 -1.85 13.17 3.62
CA ARG A 355 -2.22 11.84 4.15
C ARG A 355 -1.94 10.72 3.15
N SER A 356 -2.17 10.98 1.87
CA SER A 356 -1.92 10.04 0.77
C SER A 356 -0.45 9.65 0.62
N VAL A 357 0.49 10.54 0.97
CA VAL A 357 1.93 10.26 0.99
C VAL A 357 2.29 9.46 2.23
N VAL A 358 1.78 9.86 3.40
CA VAL A 358 2.06 9.18 4.67
C VAL A 358 1.51 7.74 4.66
N ALA A 359 0.37 7.51 4.02
CA ALA A 359 -0.25 6.18 3.90
C ALA A 359 0.60 5.17 3.11
N LEU A 360 1.63 5.61 2.38
CA LEU A 360 2.58 4.71 1.72
C LEU A 360 3.50 4.00 2.73
N CYS A 361 3.83 4.69 3.82
CA CYS A 361 4.74 4.20 4.85
C CYS A 361 4.01 3.64 6.08
N TYR A 362 2.77 4.03 6.35
CA TYR A 362 2.05 3.70 7.59
C TYR A 362 0.66 3.13 7.35
N ASN A 363 0.25 2.16 8.18
CA ASN A 363 -1.13 1.68 8.27
C ASN A 363 -1.98 2.66 9.10
N ILE A 364 -2.34 3.80 8.49
CA ILE A 364 -3.04 4.91 9.17
C ILE A 364 -4.48 4.49 9.53
N ARG A 365 -4.80 4.51 10.82
CA ARG A 365 -6.13 4.24 11.40
C ARG A 365 -6.76 5.46 12.07
N GLN A 366 -5.95 6.45 12.45
CA GLN A 366 -6.42 7.74 12.94
C GLN A 366 -5.58 8.84 12.30
N TRP A 367 -6.24 9.90 11.84
CA TRP A 367 -5.59 11.06 11.25
C TRP A 367 -6.21 12.31 11.86
N THR A 368 -5.40 13.11 12.56
CA THR A 368 -5.87 14.24 13.37
C THR A 368 -5.25 15.53 12.87
N LYS A 369 -6.06 16.56 12.60
CA LYS A 369 -5.58 17.91 12.27
C LYS A 369 -5.96 18.88 13.40
N PRO A 370 -5.10 19.12 14.40
CA PRO A 370 -5.40 20.06 15.48
C PRO A 370 -5.34 21.51 14.99
N SER A 371 -6.17 22.38 15.56
CA SER A 371 -6.26 23.79 15.17
C SER A 371 -5.11 24.70 15.65
N LYS A 372 -4.23 24.19 16.52
CA LYS A 372 -3.08 24.89 17.10
C LYS A 372 -1.96 23.91 17.47
N GLY A 373 -0.76 24.44 17.68
CA GLY A 373 0.44 23.69 18.07
C GLY A 373 1.38 23.43 16.90
N GLY A 374 2.68 23.38 17.19
CA GLY A 374 3.75 23.14 16.24
C GLY A 374 4.48 21.82 16.47
N HIS A 375 5.79 21.86 16.32
CA HIS A 375 6.67 20.69 16.39
C HIS A 375 6.78 20.08 17.79
N PHE A 376 6.85 20.92 18.83
CA PHE A 376 6.98 20.49 20.23
C PHE A 376 5.60 20.18 20.82
N PHE A 377 4.80 19.39 20.09
CA PHE A 377 3.37 19.30 20.30
C PHE A 377 2.99 18.82 21.72
N ALA A 378 3.74 17.86 22.28
CA ALA A 378 3.55 17.40 23.66
C ALA A 378 3.82 18.48 24.71
N PHE A 379 4.71 19.42 24.38
CA PHE A 379 5.06 20.52 25.26
C PHE A 379 4.10 21.70 25.12
N GLU A 380 3.67 22.00 23.89
CA GLU A 380 2.78 23.12 23.55
C GLU A 380 1.31 22.82 23.90
N GLN A 381 0.82 21.63 23.54
CA GLN A 381 -0.60 21.26 23.62
C GLN A 381 -0.81 19.88 24.29
N PRO A 382 -0.39 19.71 25.56
CA PRO A 382 -0.40 18.42 26.25
C PRO A 382 -1.81 17.81 26.34
N GLU A 383 -2.85 18.61 26.53
CA GLU A 383 -4.23 18.12 26.63
C GLU A 383 -4.76 17.58 25.30
N ILE A 384 -4.37 18.21 24.18
CA ILE A 384 -4.82 17.78 22.85
C ILE A 384 -4.16 16.46 22.48
N ILE A 385 -2.85 16.33 22.69
CA ILE A 385 -2.15 15.08 22.35
C ILE A 385 -2.53 13.95 23.31
N ALA A 386 -2.78 14.24 24.60
CA ALA A 386 -3.28 13.24 25.54
C ALA A 386 -4.61 12.67 25.07
N ALA A 387 -5.57 13.54 24.72
CA ALA A 387 -6.86 13.12 24.20
C ALA A 387 -6.74 12.34 22.88
N ASP A 388 -5.80 12.71 22.01
CA ASP A 388 -5.56 12.01 20.74
C ASP A 388 -4.96 10.61 20.93
N ILE A 389 -3.99 10.48 21.85
CA ILE A 389 -3.38 9.21 22.28
C ILE A 389 -4.44 8.31 22.91
N GLU A 390 -5.24 8.84 23.84
CA GLU A 390 -6.31 8.10 24.51
C GLU A 390 -7.38 7.64 23.52
N ARG A 391 -7.84 8.54 22.65
CA ARG A 391 -8.79 8.19 21.58
C ARG A 391 -8.27 7.02 20.76
N PHE A 392 -7.00 7.06 20.37
CA PHE A 392 -6.45 6.01 19.53
C PHE A 392 -6.29 4.68 20.27
N PHE A 393 -5.51 4.68 21.36
CA PHE A 393 -5.11 3.43 22.01
C PHE A 393 -6.19 2.83 22.91
N CYS A 394 -7.13 3.64 23.42
CA CYS A 394 -8.19 3.17 24.32
C CYS A 394 -9.54 2.98 23.62
N HIS A 395 -9.82 3.69 22.52
CA HIS A 395 -11.16 3.70 21.92
C HIS A 395 -11.19 3.21 20.47
N THR A 396 -10.14 3.44 19.68
CA THR A 396 -10.05 2.98 18.30
C THR A 396 -9.38 1.60 18.19
N LEU A 397 -8.38 1.34 19.03
CA LEU A 397 -7.63 0.08 19.06
C LEU A 397 -8.20 -0.91 20.08
N ASP A 398 -8.29 -2.20 19.73
CA ASP A 398 -8.33 -3.27 20.73
C ASP A 398 -6.91 -3.76 21.02
N PHE A 399 -6.33 -3.26 22.11
CA PHE A 399 -4.98 -3.64 22.53
C PHE A 399 -4.84 -5.13 22.84
N GLN A 400 -5.86 -5.78 23.43
CA GLN A 400 -5.80 -7.20 23.77
C GLN A 400 -5.84 -8.08 22.53
N HIS A 401 -6.63 -7.69 21.53
CA HIS A 401 -6.65 -8.34 20.22
C HIS A 401 -5.31 -8.17 19.50
N CYS A 402 -4.79 -6.94 19.38
CA CYS A 402 -3.52 -6.66 18.70
C CYS A 402 -2.32 -7.35 19.37
N LYS A 403 -2.40 -7.62 20.67
CA LYS A 403 -1.40 -8.42 21.41
C LYS A 403 -1.39 -9.90 21.00
N LYS A 404 -2.55 -10.47 20.65
CA LYS A 404 -2.71 -11.92 20.39
C LYS A 404 -2.66 -12.28 18.90
N HIS A 405 -3.07 -11.35 18.03
CA HIS A 405 -3.25 -11.60 16.61
C HIS A 405 -2.31 -10.72 15.77
N ALA A 406 -1.89 -11.24 14.61
CA ALA A 406 -1.08 -10.44 13.70
C ALA A 406 -1.85 -9.18 13.26
N PRO A 407 -1.16 -8.06 12.96
CA PRO A 407 -1.80 -6.79 12.66
C PRO A 407 -2.82 -6.95 11.54
N LEU A 408 -4.09 -6.59 11.80
CA LEU A 408 -5.11 -6.57 10.76
C LEU A 408 -4.64 -5.65 9.62
N PRO A 409 -4.61 -6.13 8.37
CA PRO A 409 -4.22 -5.31 7.23
C PRO A 409 -5.05 -4.02 7.22
N GLY A 410 -4.37 -2.90 7.02
CA GLY A 410 -5.00 -1.61 6.72
C GLY A 410 -6.04 -1.74 5.60
N PRO A 411 -7.08 -0.88 5.54
CA PRO A 411 -7.85 -0.76 4.31
C PRO A 411 -6.84 -0.53 3.18
N ALA A 412 -6.80 -1.45 2.21
CA ALA A 412 -5.89 -1.33 1.10
C ALA A 412 -6.20 -0.02 0.38
N VAL A 413 -5.22 0.90 0.32
CA VAL A 413 -5.29 2.05 -0.58
C VAL A 413 -5.29 1.47 -1.99
N ARG A 414 -6.48 1.30 -2.60
CA ARG A 414 -6.69 0.74 -3.95
C ARG A 414 -6.39 1.77 -5.03
N PRO A 415 -5.15 1.92 -5.53
CA PRO A 415 -4.72 3.10 -6.31
C PRO A 415 -5.50 3.26 -7.62
N GLY A 416 -5.96 2.15 -8.20
CA GLY A 416 -6.66 2.13 -9.50
C GLY A 416 -8.08 2.68 -9.51
N LYS A 417 -8.77 2.83 -8.36
CA LYS A 417 -10.12 3.42 -8.31
C LYS A 417 -10.13 4.93 -8.05
N TYR A 418 -9.00 5.52 -7.62
CA TYR A 418 -8.94 6.93 -7.19
C TYR A 418 -8.82 7.93 -8.34
N ILE A 419 -8.22 7.55 -9.46
CA ILE A 419 -7.89 8.48 -10.57
C ILE A 419 -9.15 9.01 -11.27
N LEU A 420 -10.15 8.15 -11.51
CA LEU A 420 -11.41 8.56 -12.15
C LEU A 420 -12.38 9.23 -11.16
N LEU A 421 -12.37 8.78 -9.90
CA LEU A 421 -13.27 9.29 -8.85
C LEU A 421 -12.88 10.67 -8.35
N ALA A 422 -11.59 10.98 -8.27
CA ALA A 422 -11.12 12.24 -7.72
C ALA A 422 -11.24 13.40 -8.73
N ILE A 423 -11.16 13.14 -10.04
CA ILE A 423 -11.55 14.10 -11.10
C ILE A 423 -13.05 14.43 -11.00
N MET A 424 -13.87 13.44 -10.63
CA MET A 424 -15.30 13.65 -10.41
C MET A 424 -15.60 14.26 -9.04
N ALA A 425 -14.66 14.30 -8.09
CA ALA A 425 -14.93 14.65 -6.71
C ALA A 425 -15.00 16.17 -6.47
N ASP A 426 -14.16 16.98 -7.12
CA ASP A 426 -14.30 18.44 -7.08
C ASP A 426 -15.57 18.89 -7.79
N ALA A 427 -15.86 18.32 -8.97
CA ALA A 427 -17.13 18.56 -9.66
C ALA A 427 -18.34 18.06 -8.85
N ALA A 428 -18.21 16.94 -8.14
CA ALA A 428 -19.26 16.44 -7.26
C ALA A 428 -19.40 17.25 -5.97
N ARG A 429 -18.32 17.87 -5.47
CA ARG A 429 -18.32 18.76 -4.30
C ARG A 429 -18.90 20.13 -4.68
N GLU A 430 -18.51 20.71 -5.81
CA GLU A 430 -19.15 21.91 -6.36
C GLU A 430 -20.63 21.67 -6.68
N ALA A 431 -20.98 20.51 -7.25
CA ALA A 431 -22.37 20.14 -7.49
C ALA A 431 -23.13 19.91 -6.18
N ALA A 432 -22.48 19.40 -5.14
CA ALA A 432 -23.09 19.22 -3.84
C ALA A 432 -23.26 20.56 -3.10
N ASP A 433 -22.29 21.47 -3.15
CA ASP A 433 -22.38 22.82 -2.60
C ASP A 433 -23.48 23.61 -3.32
N ALA A 434 -23.57 23.47 -4.64
CA ALA A 434 -24.67 24.03 -5.43
C ALA A 434 -26.03 23.39 -5.06
N ALA A 435 -26.08 22.08 -4.84
CA ALA A 435 -27.29 21.38 -4.40
C ALA A 435 -27.70 21.78 -2.98
N MET A 436 -26.75 21.99 -2.06
CA MET A 436 -26.99 22.53 -0.71
C MET A 436 -27.58 23.93 -0.80
N ALA A 437 -26.98 24.83 -1.60
CA ALA A 437 -27.47 26.18 -1.79
C ALA A 437 -28.88 26.23 -2.40
N ILE A 438 -29.19 25.31 -3.33
CA ILE A 438 -30.54 25.17 -3.90
C ILE A 438 -31.52 24.62 -2.86
N SER A 439 -31.12 23.61 -2.08
CA SER A 439 -31.94 23.00 -1.03
C SER A 439 -32.29 24.00 0.07
N ASP A 440 -31.31 24.77 0.54
CA ASP A 440 -31.48 25.86 1.51
C ASP A 440 -32.42 26.94 0.97
N GLY A 441 -32.28 27.28 -0.32
CA GLY A 441 -33.17 28.21 -1.01
C GLY A 441 -34.61 27.72 -1.18
N GLN A 442 -34.83 26.39 -1.24
CA GLN A 442 -36.15 25.76 -1.39
C GLN A 442 -36.77 25.27 -0.07
N GLN A 443 -36.03 25.32 1.05
CA GLN A 443 -36.44 24.76 2.35
C GLN A 443 -36.82 23.27 2.30
N ASP A 444 -36.25 22.49 1.37
CA ASP A 444 -36.53 21.06 1.25
C ASP A 444 -35.57 20.24 2.13
N LYS A 445 -35.99 20.00 3.37
CA LYS A 445 -35.23 19.21 4.36
C LYS A 445 -34.94 17.77 3.90
N ALA A 446 -35.79 17.16 3.07
CA ALA A 446 -35.57 15.80 2.59
C ALA A 446 -34.46 15.75 1.53
N LEU A 447 -34.37 16.79 0.69
CA LEU A 447 -33.29 16.96 -0.28
C LEU A 447 -31.96 17.26 0.44
N GLU A 448 -31.97 18.15 1.43
CA GLU A 448 -30.80 18.54 2.25
C GLU A 448 -30.11 17.31 2.87
N ALA A 449 -30.87 16.45 3.56
CA ALA A 449 -30.35 15.22 4.15
C ALA A 449 -29.76 14.25 3.09
N LYS A 450 -30.34 14.20 1.89
CA LYS A 450 -29.85 13.35 0.80
C LYS A 450 -28.55 13.89 0.19
N VAL A 451 -28.39 15.22 0.15
CA VAL A 451 -27.16 15.88 -0.26
C VAL A 451 -26.05 15.56 0.75
N HIS A 452 -26.30 15.71 2.05
CA HIS A 452 -25.36 15.32 3.11
C HIS A 452 -24.90 13.85 2.99
N LEU A 453 -25.79 12.88 2.79
CA LEU A 453 -25.39 11.47 2.56
C LEU A 453 -24.55 11.29 1.28
N THR A 454 -24.80 12.09 0.25
CA THR A 454 -24.03 12.05 -1.00
C THR A 454 -22.63 12.64 -0.81
N VAL A 455 -22.54 13.78 -0.12
CA VAL A 455 -21.27 14.42 0.28
C VAL A 455 -20.47 13.48 1.17
N SER A 456 -21.11 12.78 2.10
CA SER A 456 -20.45 11.77 2.93
C SER A 456 -19.75 10.69 2.09
N ARG A 457 -20.45 10.12 1.10
CA ARG A 457 -19.85 9.11 0.20
C ARG A 457 -18.72 9.68 -0.66
N ILE A 458 -18.80 10.96 -1.03
CA ILE A 458 -17.72 11.67 -1.74
C ILE A 458 -16.51 11.84 -0.80
N ASN A 459 -16.73 12.31 0.42
CA ASN A 459 -15.69 12.49 1.44
C ASN A 459 -15.00 11.17 1.79
N LEU A 460 -15.77 10.07 1.94
CA LEU A 460 -15.24 8.70 2.04
C LEU A 460 -14.31 8.37 0.88
N ARG A 461 -14.75 8.61 -0.36
CA ARG A 461 -13.96 8.34 -1.56
C ARG A 461 -12.70 9.21 -1.67
N LEU A 462 -12.76 10.42 -1.12
CA LEU A 462 -11.64 11.35 -0.99
C LEU A 462 -10.72 11.06 0.20
N ASN A 463 -10.98 9.97 0.95
CA ASN A 463 -10.21 9.61 2.14
C ASN A 463 -10.28 10.64 3.29
N ASP A 464 -11.41 11.34 3.38
CA ASP A 464 -11.77 12.28 4.45
C ASP A 464 -12.96 11.73 5.30
N PRO A 465 -12.70 10.73 6.15
CA PRO A 465 -13.75 10.04 6.90
C PRO A 465 -14.37 10.89 8.00
N GLU A 466 -13.65 11.86 8.56
CA GLU A 466 -14.19 12.71 9.62
C GLU A 466 -15.29 13.61 9.06
N SER A 467 -15.01 14.27 7.93
CA SER A 467 -16.04 15.00 7.19
C SER A 467 -17.15 14.06 6.76
N ALA A 468 -16.83 12.85 6.28
CA ALA A 468 -17.87 11.90 5.91
C ALA A 468 -18.82 11.53 7.06
N VAL A 469 -18.27 11.26 8.25
CA VAL A 469 -19.05 10.97 9.46
C VAL A 469 -19.92 12.16 9.84
N GLN A 470 -19.36 13.38 9.81
CA GLN A 470 -20.11 14.59 10.15
C GLN A 470 -21.30 14.80 9.22
N GLU A 471 -21.10 14.62 7.92
CA GLU A 471 -22.16 14.72 6.91
C GLU A 471 -23.28 13.69 7.16
N VAL A 472 -22.95 12.44 7.52
CA VAL A 472 -24.01 11.47 7.89
C VAL A 472 -24.76 11.91 9.16
N ARG A 473 -24.07 12.50 10.14
CA ARG A 473 -24.72 12.99 11.37
C ARG A 473 -25.71 14.12 11.09
N GLU A 474 -25.37 15.05 10.21
CA GLU A 474 -26.30 16.11 9.77
C GLU A 474 -27.54 15.49 9.10
N ALA A 475 -27.35 14.52 8.21
CA ALA A 475 -28.47 13.82 7.58
C ALA A 475 -29.37 13.09 8.60
N ILE A 476 -28.78 12.43 9.62
CA ILE A 476 -29.52 11.78 10.71
C ILE A 476 -30.34 12.82 11.49
N ALA A 477 -29.74 13.96 11.85
CA ALA A 477 -30.41 15.01 12.61
C ALA A 477 -31.62 15.56 11.85
N ILE A 478 -31.51 15.73 10.53
CA ILE A 478 -32.62 16.18 9.70
C ILE A 478 -33.74 15.13 9.65
N TYR A 479 -33.43 13.85 9.44
CA TYR A 479 -34.46 12.79 9.42
C TYR A 479 -35.18 12.61 10.75
N GLN A 480 -34.49 12.84 11.87
CA GLN A 480 -35.09 12.87 13.21
C GLN A 480 -36.07 14.03 13.37
N GLN A 481 -35.71 15.22 12.86
CA GLN A 481 -36.60 16.40 12.90
C GLN A 481 -37.83 16.23 12.01
N THR A 482 -37.70 15.58 10.85
CA THR A 482 -38.81 15.37 9.90
C THR A 482 -39.66 14.14 10.23
N GLY A 483 -39.24 13.29 11.16
CA GLY A 483 -39.98 12.10 11.60
C GLY A 483 -39.91 10.93 10.60
N GLU A 484 -38.87 10.87 9.78
CA GLU A 484 -38.72 9.87 8.72
C GLU A 484 -37.95 8.62 9.19
N GLY A 485 -38.59 7.78 10.02
CA GLY A 485 -37.95 6.64 10.71
C GLY A 485 -37.18 5.66 9.82
N ARG A 486 -37.68 5.35 8.61
CA ARG A 486 -36.95 4.50 7.63
C ARG A 486 -35.68 5.14 7.09
N LYS A 487 -35.72 6.45 6.83
CA LYS A 487 -34.54 7.18 6.32
C LYS A 487 -33.52 7.39 7.42
N GLU A 488 -33.98 7.63 8.65
CA GLU A 488 -33.12 7.65 9.84
C GLU A 488 -32.39 6.30 10.02
N ALA A 489 -33.11 5.18 9.93
CA ALA A 489 -32.53 3.84 10.03
C ALA A 489 -31.48 3.57 8.93
N ALA A 490 -31.76 4.00 7.69
CA ALA A 490 -30.82 3.89 6.58
C ALA A 490 -29.55 4.77 6.80
N ALA A 491 -29.71 5.97 7.35
CA ALA A 491 -28.59 6.86 7.64
C ALA A 491 -27.69 6.32 8.76
N PHE A 492 -28.25 5.71 9.82
CA PHE A 492 -27.46 5.00 10.83
C PHE A 492 -26.71 3.78 10.26
N TYR A 493 -27.32 3.06 9.32
CA TYR A 493 -26.65 1.95 8.63
C TYR A 493 -25.46 2.45 7.78
N GLU A 494 -25.61 3.57 7.08
CA GLU A 494 -24.52 4.22 6.35
C GLU A 494 -23.41 4.70 7.30
N LEU A 495 -23.76 5.33 8.43
CA LEU A 495 -22.80 5.72 9.47
C LEU A 495 -21.99 4.51 9.96
N ALA A 496 -22.65 3.37 10.20
CA ALA A 496 -21.96 2.14 10.56
C ALA A 496 -20.96 1.69 9.50
N GLY A 497 -21.32 1.77 8.21
CA GLY A 497 -20.43 1.47 7.09
C GLY A 497 -19.22 2.42 7.01
N VAL A 498 -19.46 3.73 7.10
CA VAL A 498 -18.42 4.77 7.12
C VAL A 498 -17.43 4.52 8.26
N CYS A 499 -17.94 4.30 9.48
CA CYS A 499 -17.12 4.02 10.64
C CYS A 499 -16.33 2.71 10.52
N MET A 500 -16.92 1.68 9.91
CA MET A 500 -16.29 0.38 9.68
C MET A 500 -15.10 0.46 8.72
N GLU A 501 -15.25 1.16 7.58
CA GLU A 501 -14.18 1.32 6.58
C GLU A 501 -12.93 2.03 7.16
N TYR A 502 -13.14 2.88 8.15
CA TYR A 502 -12.09 3.74 8.72
C TYR A 502 -11.61 3.31 10.11
N GLY A 503 -12.20 2.26 10.69
CA GLY A 503 -11.76 1.68 11.95
C GLY A 503 -12.29 2.37 13.22
N ASN A 504 -13.29 3.25 13.12
CA ASN A 504 -14.02 3.76 14.29
C ASN A 504 -15.09 2.76 14.73
N LEU A 505 -14.64 1.57 15.17
CA LEU A 505 -15.50 0.41 15.37
C LEU A 505 -16.54 0.62 16.47
N ASN A 506 -16.25 1.44 17.48
CA ASN A 506 -17.16 1.72 18.59
C ASN A 506 -18.38 2.54 18.15
N GLU A 507 -18.15 3.64 17.43
CA GLU A 507 -19.24 4.42 16.86
C GLU A 507 -19.99 3.62 15.80
N GLY A 508 -19.26 2.86 14.95
CA GLY A 508 -19.87 2.00 13.95
C GLY A 508 -20.80 0.96 14.56
N HIS A 509 -20.39 0.32 15.67
CA HIS A 509 -21.22 -0.64 16.39
C HIS A 509 -22.49 0.03 16.95
N GLN A 510 -22.38 1.19 17.60
CA GLN A 510 -23.54 1.92 18.12
C GLN A 510 -24.51 2.33 17.01
N ALA A 511 -23.98 2.73 15.85
CA ALA A 511 -24.77 3.09 14.68
C ALA A 511 -25.49 1.87 14.09
N ALA A 512 -24.82 0.71 13.98
CA ALA A 512 -25.42 -0.52 13.50
C ALA A 512 -26.53 -1.04 14.43
N ASP A 513 -26.31 -0.97 15.74
CA ASP A 513 -27.31 -1.36 16.76
C ASP A 513 -28.54 -0.44 16.72
N LYS A 514 -28.34 0.89 16.58
CA LYS A 514 -29.44 1.84 16.37
C LYS A 514 -30.20 1.58 15.07
N ALA A 515 -29.49 1.34 13.96
CA ALA A 515 -30.11 1.04 12.67
C ALA A 515 -30.99 -0.21 12.77
N GLN A 516 -30.50 -1.27 13.41
CA GLN A 516 -31.27 -2.48 13.68
C GLN A 516 -32.56 -2.18 14.46
N GLY A 517 -32.47 -1.45 15.58
CA GLY A 517 -33.61 -1.14 16.43
C GLY A 517 -34.71 -0.37 15.68
N LEU A 518 -34.30 0.59 14.84
CA LEU A 518 -35.24 1.36 14.01
C LEU A 518 -35.89 0.49 12.91
N TRP A 519 -35.13 -0.36 12.22
CA TRP A 519 -35.70 -1.27 11.21
C TRP A 519 -36.66 -2.30 11.81
N GLN A 520 -36.40 -2.73 13.05
CA GLN A 520 -37.32 -3.58 13.80
C GLN A 520 -38.66 -2.88 14.08
N ASN A 521 -38.64 -1.60 14.44
CA ASN A 521 -39.86 -0.80 14.67
C ASN A 521 -40.65 -0.56 13.37
N GLU A 522 -39.96 -0.42 12.24
CA GLU A 522 -40.54 -0.24 10.90
C GLU A 522 -41.08 -1.55 10.28
N ALA A 523 -40.90 -2.67 10.97
CA ALA A 523 -41.24 -4.02 10.53
C ALA A 523 -40.57 -4.44 9.19
N ASP A 524 -39.46 -3.80 8.81
CA ASP A 524 -38.67 -4.17 7.63
C ASP A 524 -37.60 -5.20 7.98
N LYS A 525 -37.99 -6.47 7.91
CA LYS A 525 -37.12 -7.59 8.28
C LYS A 525 -35.90 -7.76 7.37
N LYS A 526 -35.92 -7.26 6.13
CA LYS A 526 -34.79 -7.38 5.20
C LYS A 526 -33.66 -6.43 5.62
N GLU A 527 -34.00 -5.18 5.88
CA GLU A 527 -33.03 -4.17 6.32
C GLU A 527 -32.59 -4.37 7.78
N GLU A 528 -33.46 -4.92 8.65
CA GLU A 528 -33.07 -5.37 10.01
C GLU A 528 -31.97 -6.44 9.96
N ILE A 529 -32.10 -7.43 9.08
CA ILE A 529 -31.10 -8.49 8.91
C ILE A 529 -29.78 -7.91 8.40
N LYS A 530 -29.80 -6.99 7.43
CA LYS A 530 -28.58 -6.33 6.96
C LYS A 530 -27.87 -5.53 8.06
N ALA A 531 -28.62 -4.79 8.87
CA ALA A 531 -28.06 -4.06 10.01
C ALA A 531 -27.43 -5.00 11.05
N LYS A 532 -28.05 -6.15 11.33
CA LYS A 532 -27.47 -7.19 12.20
C LYS A 532 -26.22 -7.86 11.62
N LEU A 533 -26.19 -8.08 10.31
CA LEU A 533 -24.98 -8.59 9.64
C LEU A 533 -23.83 -7.58 9.71
N ARG A 534 -24.12 -6.28 9.52
CA ARG A 534 -23.16 -5.19 9.72
C ARG A 534 -22.63 -5.14 11.16
N LEU A 535 -23.53 -5.35 12.13
CA LEU A 535 -23.17 -5.45 13.54
C LEU A 535 -22.23 -6.63 13.80
N ALA A 536 -22.53 -7.81 13.23
CA ALA A 536 -21.65 -8.98 13.31
C ALA A 536 -20.27 -8.71 12.71
N GLU A 537 -20.18 -8.06 11.53
CA GLU A 537 -18.91 -7.63 10.92
C GLU A 537 -18.13 -6.71 11.87
N LEU A 538 -18.77 -5.69 12.44
CA LEU A 538 -18.15 -4.74 13.37
C LEU A 538 -17.68 -5.41 14.67
N VAL A 539 -18.47 -6.33 15.22
CA VAL A 539 -18.13 -7.12 16.41
C VAL A 539 -16.95 -8.03 16.13
N ALA A 540 -16.91 -8.66 14.96
CA ALA A 540 -15.76 -9.46 14.53
C ALA A 540 -14.51 -8.60 14.25
N MET A 541 -14.65 -7.40 13.68
CA MET A 541 -13.55 -6.44 13.51
C MET A 541 -13.03 -5.91 14.85
N LYS A 542 -13.85 -5.92 15.90
CA LYS A 542 -13.45 -5.67 17.29
C LYS A 542 -12.79 -6.89 17.96
N GLY A 543 -12.61 -8.00 17.24
CA GLY A 543 -11.99 -9.21 17.76
C GLY A 543 -12.90 -10.12 18.59
N GLN A 544 -14.20 -9.80 18.69
CA GLN A 544 -15.19 -10.60 19.43
C GLN A 544 -15.81 -11.68 18.52
N ILE A 545 -14.97 -12.61 18.04
CA ILE A 545 -15.36 -13.56 16.98
C ILE A 545 -16.53 -14.47 17.40
N GLU A 546 -16.54 -14.98 18.63
CA GLU A 546 -17.63 -15.84 19.14
C GLU A 546 -18.99 -15.13 19.16
N GLU A 547 -19.00 -13.87 19.58
CA GLU A 547 -20.20 -13.03 19.59
C GLU A 547 -20.68 -12.75 18.16
N ALA A 548 -19.76 -12.46 17.23
CA ALA A 548 -20.09 -12.27 15.82
C ALA A 548 -20.67 -13.53 15.17
N ILE A 549 -20.12 -14.71 15.48
CA ILE A 549 -20.65 -16.00 15.03
C ILE A 549 -22.06 -16.21 15.58
N GLN A 550 -22.29 -15.94 16.86
CA GLN A 550 -23.61 -16.08 17.46
C GLN A 550 -24.64 -15.18 16.76
N ILE A 551 -24.30 -13.91 16.49
CA ILE A 551 -25.16 -12.99 15.75
C ILE A 551 -25.45 -13.52 14.34
N ALA A 552 -24.43 -14.03 13.63
CA ALA A 552 -24.59 -14.61 12.30
C ALA A 552 -25.47 -15.87 12.30
N GLU A 553 -25.28 -16.79 13.24
CA GLU A 553 -26.09 -18.02 13.38
C GLU A 553 -27.56 -17.73 13.72
N GLU A 554 -27.82 -16.72 14.55
CA GLU A 554 -29.18 -16.26 14.83
C GLU A 554 -29.86 -15.71 13.57
N MET A 555 -29.11 -15.00 12.71
CA MET A 555 -29.61 -14.51 11.42
C MET A 555 -29.86 -15.63 10.43
N GLN A 556 -28.94 -16.59 10.31
CA GLN A 556 -29.12 -17.75 9.45
C GLN A 556 -30.38 -18.55 9.83
N ARG A 557 -30.59 -18.78 11.14
CA ARG A 557 -31.81 -19.44 11.63
C ARG A 557 -33.08 -18.64 11.30
N SER A 558 -33.03 -17.31 11.39
CA SER A 558 -34.14 -16.42 11.02
C SER A 558 -34.47 -16.47 9.53
N ILE A 559 -33.45 -16.55 8.67
CA ILE A 559 -33.56 -16.65 7.20
C ILE A 559 -34.16 -18.01 6.79
N VAL A 560 -33.61 -19.11 7.32
CA VAL A 560 -34.04 -20.48 7.01
C VAL A 560 -35.49 -20.74 7.45
N LYS A 561 -35.90 -20.21 8.61
CA LYS A 561 -37.24 -20.45 9.16
C LYS A 561 -38.38 -19.80 8.37
N LYS A 562 -38.10 -18.81 7.51
CA LYS A 562 -39.13 -18.01 6.82
C LYS A 562 -39.36 -18.34 5.35
N GLY A 563 -38.54 -19.20 4.73
CA GLY A 563 -38.82 -19.80 3.42
C GLY A 563 -39.25 -18.82 2.31
N SER A 564 -38.72 -17.59 2.28
CA SER A 564 -39.14 -16.53 1.36
C SER A 564 -38.12 -16.35 0.23
N SER A 565 -38.58 -16.32 -1.01
CA SER A 565 -37.78 -16.01 -2.21
C SER A 565 -37.21 -14.57 -2.23
N ALA A 566 -37.63 -13.72 -1.29
CA ALA A 566 -37.07 -12.36 -1.13
C ALA A 566 -35.76 -12.32 -0.32
N LEU A 567 -35.36 -13.44 0.31
CA LEU A 567 -34.16 -13.54 1.15
C LEU A 567 -32.96 -14.20 0.44
N THR A 568 -33.12 -14.66 -0.80
CA THR A 568 -32.08 -15.32 -1.61
C THR A 568 -30.88 -14.41 -1.89
N ASP A 569 -31.10 -13.10 -2.07
CA ASP A 569 -30.02 -12.11 -2.24
C ASP A 569 -29.19 -11.92 -0.96
N ILE A 570 -29.82 -12.07 0.22
CA ILE A 570 -29.15 -11.93 1.53
C ILE A 570 -28.27 -13.16 1.82
N GLY A 571 -28.62 -14.33 1.28
CA GLY A 571 -27.79 -15.53 1.40
C GLY A 571 -26.38 -15.33 0.83
N LYS A 572 -26.26 -14.58 -0.26
CA LYS A 572 -24.97 -14.25 -0.88
C LYS A 572 -24.12 -13.29 -0.03
N ASP A 573 -24.77 -12.28 0.56
CA ASP A 573 -24.14 -11.37 1.51
C ASP A 573 -23.73 -12.11 2.80
N PHE A 574 -24.53 -13.08 3.25
CA PHE A 574 -24.22 -13.94 4.39
C PHE A 574 -23.01 -14.83 4.11
N ASP A 575 -22.93 -15.47 2.94
CA ASP A 575 -21.81 -16.33 2.56
C ASP A 575 -20.49 -15.53 2.42
N ASP A 576 -20.56 -14.31 1.91
CA ASP A 576 -19.41 -13.40 1.83
C ASP A 576 -18.95 -12.94 3.23
N ILE A 577 -19.89 -12.58 4.11
CA ILE A 577 -19.58 -12.20 5.50
C ILE A 577 -19.04 -13.38 6.31
N ALA A 578 -19.66 -14.56 6.20
CA ALA A 578 -19.17 -15.79 6.81
C ALA A 578 -17.78 -16.16 6.26
N GLY A 579 -17.54 -15.97 4.96
CA GLY A 579 -16.21 -16.13 4.35
C GLY A 579 -15.16 -15.18 4.93
N ARG A 580 -15.53 -13.90 5.17
CA ARG A 580 -14.63 -12.93 5.81
C ARG A 580 -14.38 -13.24 7.28
N ILE A 581 -15.42 -13.64 8.04
CA ILE A 581 -15.33 -14.07 9.44
C ILE A 581 -14.48 -15.35 9.57
N ASN A 582 -14.68 -16.34 8.70
CA ASN A 582 -13.87 -17.57 8.65
C ASN A 582 -12.42 -17.30 8.21
N GLY A 583 -12.21 -16.30 7.34
CA GLY A 583 -10.88 -15.80 6.98
C GLY A 583 -10.15 -15.19 8.17
N TRP A 584 -10.87 -14.58 9.11
CA TRP A 584 -10.32 -14.08 10.38
C TRP A 584 -10.07 -15.20 11.40
N GLU A 585 -10.85 -16.28 11.36
CA GLU A 585 -10.63 -17.48 12.18
C GLU A 585 -9.38 -18.28 11.74
N HIS A 586 -9.04 -18.31 10.45
CA HIS A 586 -7.82 -18.98 9.94
C HIS A 586 -6.49 -18.36 10.42
N MET A 587 -6.53 -17.29 11.22
CA MET A 587 -5.38 -16.68 11.89
C MET A 587 -5.22 -17.13 13.37
N GLY A 588 -6.08 -18.02 13.88
CA GLY A 588 -5.98 -18.70 15.18
C GLY A 588 -6.34 -20.18 15.06
N THR A 589 -5.54 -21.08 15.63
CA THR A 589 -5.58 -22.53 15.32
C THR A 589 -6.85 -23.31 15.76
N GLU A 590 -7.13 -24.35 14.95
CA GLU A 590 -7.89 -25.60 15.21
C GLU A 590 -9.43 -25.56 15.32
N LEU A 591 -10.14 -25.53 14.17
CA LEU A 591 -11.45 -26.21 14.01
C LEU A 591 -11.94 -26.39 12.54
N GLY A 592 -11.03 -26.39 11.55
CA GLY A 592 -11.36 -26.46 10.12
C GLY A 592 -11.90 -27.80 9.58
N SER A 593 -12.23 -28.78 10.43
CA SER A 593 -12.56 -30.15 9.98
C SER A 593 -14.05 -30.43 9.77
N LYS A 594 -14.90 -29.42 9.57
CA LYS A 594 -16.36 -29.65 9.37
C LYS A 594 -17.05 -28.92 8.20
N PHE A 595 -16.34 -28.19 7.34
CA PHE A 595 -16.98 -27.41 6.25
C PHE A 595 -16.50 -27.77 4.84
N LEU A 596 -16.30 -29.06 4.55
CA LEU A 596 -16.10 -29.56 3.19
C LEU A 596 -17.44 -29.94 2.54
N ALA A 597 -18.03 -29.00 1.78
CA ALA A 597 -18.90 -29.26 0.63
C ALA A 597 -19.06 -27.98 -0.24
N LEU A 598 -18.51 -28.00 -1.45
CA LEU A 598 -18.63 -27.01 -2.56
C LEU A 598 -20.07 -26.97 -3.17
N PRO A 599 -20.50 -26.04 -4.08
CA PRO A 599 -19.75 -25.36 -5.21
C PRO A 599 -20.22 -23.89 -5.56
N PRO A 600 -19.97 -23.29 -6.76
CA PRO A 600 -18.75 -22.90 -7.50
C PRO A 600 -18.68 -21.39 -7.93
N GLY A 601 -17.50 -20.82 -8.21
CA GLY A 601 -17.36 -19.58 -9.02
C GLY A 601 -16.09 -18.73 -8.85
N ALA A 602 -15.11 -18.88 -9.76
CA ALA A 602 -14.18 -17.86 -10.28
C ALA A 602 -13.15 -18.52 -11.23
N CYS A 603 -13.23 -18.23 -12.53
CA CYS A 603 -12.34 -18.74 -13.57
C CYS A 603 -10.97 -18.05 -13.53
N ASP A 604 -9.93 -18.78 -13.12
CA ASP A 604 -8.53 -18.58 -13.57
C ASP A 604 -7.86 -19.91 -14.02
N VAL A 605 -8.58 -21.03 -13.89
CA VAL A 605 -8.26 -22.35 -14.44
C VAL A 605 -9.58 -23.00 -14.82
N LEU A 606 -9.77 -23.37 -16.08
CA LEU A 606 -10.91 -24.19 -16.50
C LEU A 606 -10.52 -25.65 -16.35
N VAL A 607 -11.08 -26.33 -15.35
CA VAL A 607 -11.15 -27.81 -15.31
C VAL A 607 -12.60 -28.17 -15.64
N PRO A 608 -12.89 -28.78 -16.81
CA PRO A 608 -14.24 -29.22 -17.10
C PRO A 608 -14.64 -30.28 -16.06
N SER A 609 -15.55 -29.93 -15.14
CA SER A 609 -16.21 -30.94 -14.31
C SER A 609 -17.15 -31.75 -15.20
N ARG A 610 -17.20 -33.08 -15.01
CA ARG A 610 -18.13 -34.03 -15.67
C ARG A 610 -19.64 -33.68 -15.55
N SER A 611 -19.98 -32.59 -14.86
CA SER A 611 -21.35 -32.18 -14.51
C SER A 611 -21.84 -30.90 -15.21
N LEU A 612 -21.05 -30.29 -16.10
CA LEU A 612 -21.44 -29.07 -16.83
C LEU A 612 -21.29 -29.25 -18.36
N VAL A 613 -22.00 -30.22 -18.93
CA VAL A 613 -22.26 -30.28 -20.38
C VAL A 613 -23.68 -30.79 -20.60
N PRO A 614 -24.66 -29.91 -20.89
CA PRO A 614 -25.93 -30.31 -21.50
C PRO A 614 -25.69 -30.47 -23.01
N ASP A 615 -26.01 -31.65 -23.55
CA ASP A 615 -26.18 -31.98 -24.98
C ASP A 615 -24.96 -31.93 -25.91
N PHE A 616 -23.82 -32.50 -25.51
CA PHE A 616 -22.82 -33.03 -26.46
C PHE A 616 -22.46 -34.48 -26.10
N ALA A 617 -22.27 -35.32 -27.12
CA ALA A 617 -22.09 -36.76 -27.01
C ALA A 617 -21.06 -37.15 -25.93
N SER A 618 -21.37 -38.19 -25.17
CA SER A 618 -20.47 -38.80 -24.18
C SER A 618 -19.12 -39.14 -24.80
N PHE A 619 -18.06 -38.44 -24.40
CA PHE A 619 -16.68 -38.70 -24.82
C PHE A 619 -16.01 -39.67 -23.82
N GLU A 620 -15.71 -40.87 -24.28
CA GLU A 620 -14.78 -41.80 -23.63
C GLU A 620 -13.40 -41.54 -24.27
N PRO A 621 -12.37 -41.10 -23.52
CA PRO A 621 -11.05 -40.76 -24.06
C PRO A 621 -10.20 -41.97 -24.52
N GLU A 622 -10.82 -43.10 -24.88
CA GLU A 622 -10.12 -44.34 -25.26
C GLU A 622 -9.19 -44.15 -26.48
N ASP A 623 -9.45 -43.18 -27.37
CA ASP A 623 -8.62 -42.92 -28.56
C ASP A 623 -7.33 -42.10 -28.27
N ILE A 624 -7.33 -41.26 -27.23
CA ILE A 624 -6.13 -40.53 -26.76
C ILE A 624 -5.39 -41.35 -25.68
N CYS A 625 -6.13 -42.12 -24.89
CA CYS A 625 -5.66 -42.86 -23.73
C CYS A 625 -5.91 -44.38 -23.89
N GLY A 626 -4.97 -45.11 -24.50
CA GLY A 626 -4.91 -46.58 -24.43
C GLY A 626 -4.63 -47.30 -25.75
N GLY A 627 -3.70 -48.28 -25.73
CA GLY A 627 -3.42 -49.21 -26.85
C GLY A 627 -2.24 -48.83 -27.74
N SER A 628 -1.63 -49.81 -28.41
CA SER A 628 -0.39 -49.70 -29.21
C SER A 628 -0.51 -48.87 -30.50
N GLY A 629 -1.66 -48.23 -30.74
CA GLY A 629 -1.92 -47.29 -31.83
C GLY A 629 -2.50 -45.94 -31.36
N SER A 630 -2.38 -45.61 -30.06
CA SER A 630 -2.79 -44.31 -29.51
C SER A 630 -1.58 -43.41 -29.27
N VAL A 631 -1.80 -42.11 -29.08
CA VAL A 631 -0.76 -41.12 -28.73
C VAL A 631 0.09 -41.59 -27.53
N TRP A 632 -0.52 -42.31 -26.59
CA TRP A 632 0.16 -42.97 -25.48
C TRP A 632 1.30 -43.92 -25.92
N GLY A 633 1.01 -44.86 -26.83
CA GLY A 633 1.98 -45.85 -27.29
C GLY A 633 3.09 -45.24 -28.13
N LEU A 634 2.75 -44.20 -28.91
CA LEU A 634 3.71 -43.43 -29.69
C LEU A 634 4.72 -42.71 -28.80
N ILE A 635 4.28 -42.09 -27.70
CA ILE A 635 5.16 -41.38 -26.76
C ILE A 635 6.19 -42.32 -26.13
N ASP A 636 5.76 -43.51 -25.69
CA ASP A 636 6.69 -44.48 -25.09
C ASP A 636 7.70 -44.99 -26.12
N ALA A 637 7.27 -45.28 -27.36
CA ALA A 637 8.16 -45.70 -28.43
C ALA A 637 9.17 -44.61 -28.83
N LEU A 638 8.72 -43.35 -28.96
CA LEU A 638 9.60 -42.22 -29.24
C LEU A 638 10.58 -41.98 -28.11
N LEU A 639 10.14 -42.07 -26.85
CA LEU A 639 11.03 -41.92 -25.70
C LEU A 639 12.09 -43.03 -25.67
N GLU A 640 11.72 -44.29 -25.94
CA GLU A 640 12.68 -45.39 -26.03
C GLU A 640 13.70 -45.17 -27.16
N GLU A 641 13.25 -44.70 -28.33
CA GLU A 641 14.12 -44.37 -29.46
C GLU A 641 15.09 -43.24 -29.11
N VAL A 642 14.61 -42.15 -28.50
CA VAL A 642 15.45 -41.02 -28.06
C VAL A 642 16.46 -41.47 -27.01
N GLN A 643 16.04 -42.24 -26.02
CA GLN A 643 16.94 -42.80 -25.02
C GLN A 643 17.99 -43.73 -25.63
N GLN A 644 17.63 -44.49 -26.68
CA GLN A 644 18.57 -45.32 -27.42
C GLN A 644 19.56 -44.47 -28.23
N LYS A 645 19.10 -43.44 -28.95
CA LYS A 645 19.96 -42.47 -29.65
C LYS A 645 20.95 -41.79 -28.71
N LEU A 646 20.53 -41.43 -27.50
CA LEU A 646 21.41 -40.84 -26.47
C LEU A 646 22.46 -41.81 -25.93
N ARG A 647 22.10 -43.11 -25.81
CA ARG A 647 23.04 -44.18 -25.44
C ARG A 647 24.06 -44.45 -26.55
N ASP A 648 23.62 -44.45 -27.79
CA ASP A 648 24.44 -44.77 -28.97
C ASP A 648 25.27 -43.57 -29.46
N ALA A 649 24.97 -42.36 -28.98
CA ALA A 649 25.71 -41.15 -29.32
C ALA A 649 27.19 -41.27 -28.90
N PRO A 650 28.15 -41.04 -29.83
CA PRO A 650 29.57 -41.30 -29.61
C PRO A 650 30.24 -40.29 -28.68
N ASP A 651 29.67 -39.09 -28.52
CA ASP A 651 30.19 -38.00 -27.70
C ASP A 651 29.06 -37.09 -27.18
N GLU A 652 29.41 -36.17 -26.29
CA GLU A 652 28.43 -35.26 -25.67
C GLU A 652 27.82 -34.28 -26.68
N ALA A 653 28.58 -33.87 -27.71
CA ALA A 653 28.05 -32.99 -28.75
C ALA A 653 26.98 -33.68 -29.60
N ALA A 654 27.11 -35.00 -29.83
CA ALA A 654 26.08 -35.82 -30.47
C ALA A 654 24.85 -35.99 -29.56
N ARG A 655 25.04 -36.15 -28.25
CA ARG A 655 23.92 -36.17 -27.29
C ARG A 655 23.18 -34.84 -27.27
N ASP A 656 23.89 -33.72 -27.28
CA ASP A 656 23.29 -32.39 -27.29
C ASP A 656 22.49 -32.13 -28.57
N ARG A 657 22.95 -32.64 -29.73
CA ARG A 657 22.15 -32.61 -30.97
C ARG A 657 20.86 -33.43 -30.83
N VAL A 658 20.93 -34.65 -30.32
CA VAL A 658 19.74 -35.49 -30.08
C VAL A 658 18.78 -34.81 -29.09
N ARG A 659 19.29 -34.19 -28.02
CA ARG A 659 18.48 -33.41 -27.08
C ARG A 659 17.80 -32.23 -27.76
N GLN A 660 18.52 -31.45 -28.57
CA GLN A 660 17.94 -30.29 -29.27
C GLN A 660 16.90 -30.68 -30.32
N GLU A 661 17.12 -31.77 -31.05
CA GLU A 661 16.25 -32.22 -32.13
C GLU A 661 14.97 -32.87 -31.60
N GLU A 662 15.07 -33.73 -30.58
CA GLU A 662 13.98 -34.62 -30.16
C GLU A 662 13.35 -34.25 -28.80
N LEU A 663 14.02 -33.42 -27.99
CA LEU A 663 13.56 -33.04 -26.65
C LEU A 663 13.37 -31.53 -26.49
N GLY A 664 12.40 -31.17 -25.66
CA GLY A 664 12.18 -29.82 -25.14
C GLY A 664 13.03 -29.51 -23.92
N SER A 665 12.96 -28.25 -23.47
CA SER A 665 13.76 -27.76 -22.34
C SER A 665 13.12 -28.17 -21.02
N VAL A 666 13.64 -29.22 -20.38
CA VAL A 666 13.09 -29.74 -19.11
C VAL A 666 14.15 -29.86 -18.01
N HIS A 667 13.85 -29.38 -16.81
CA HIS A 667 14.73 -29.58 -15.66
C HIS A 667 14.59 -31.00 -15.08
N GLY A 668 15.73 -31.67 -14.88
CA GLY A 668 15.80 -33.01 -14.29
C GLY A 668 15.85 -34.15 -15.30
N GLU A 669 16.66 -33.99 -16.36
CA GLU A 669 16.75 -34.86 -17.55
C GLU A 669 16.92 -36.37 -17.26
N ASP A 670 17.44 -36.76 -16.10
CA ASP A 670 17.59 -38.18 -15.74
C ASP A 670 16.25 -38.88 -15.43
N TYR A 671 15.22 -38.12 -15.05
CA TYR A 671 13.91 -38.64 -14.64
C TYR A 671 12.73 -37.88 -15.27
N ARG A 672 12.99 -36.87 -16.11
CA ARG A 672 11.95 -36.08 -16.76
C ARG A 672 12.37 -35.75 -18.18
N TRP A 673 11.48 -36.04 -19.13
CA TRP A 673 11.72 -35.95 -20.56
C TRP A 673 10.57 -35.14 -21.16
N ASP A 674 10.89 -34.12 -21.95
CA ASP A 674 9.88 -33.38 -22.71
C ASP A 674 10.02 -33.80 -24.17
N VAL A 675 9.20 -34.76 -24.61
CA VAL A 675 9.35 -35.43 -25.91
C VAL A 675 8.61 -34.64 -26.97
N LYS A 676 9.33 -34.09 -27.96
CA LYS A 676 8.73 -33.39 -29.09
C LYS A 676 7.95 -34.37 -29.96
N LEU A 677 6.70 -34.03 -30.30
CA LEU A 677 5.85 -34.93 -31.07
C LEU A 677 5.81 -34.54 -32.55
N PRO A 678 5.93 -35.50 -33.48
CA PRO A 678 5.60 -35.26 -34.88
C PRO A 678 4.08 -35.11 -35.03
N LEU A 679 3.63 -34.36 -36.03
CA LEU A 679 2.21 -34.27 -36.38
C LEU A 679 1.76 -35.49 -37.20
N SER A 680 1.97 -36.69 -36.67
CA SER A 680 1.52 -37.95 -37.26
C SER A 680 -0.01 -38.02 -37.31
N ALA A 681 -0.59 -38.97 -38.05
CA ALA A 681 -2.05 -39.11 -38.14
C ALA A 681 -2.73 -39.19 -36.74
N ASP A 682 -2.11 -39.91 -35.79
CA ASP A 682 -2.65 -40.09 -34.44
C ASP A 682 -2.53 -38.81 -33.61
N VAL A 683 -1.40 -38.09 -33.70
CA VAL A 683 -1.19 -36.81 -32.98
C VAL A 683 -2.07 -35.71 -33.56
N ARG A 684 -2.19 -35.64 -34.89
CA ARG A 684 -3.09 -34.72 -35.59
C ARG A 684 -4.54 -34.94 -35.17
N ASN A 685 -5.00 -36.20 -35.16
CA ASN A 685 -6.34 -36.53 -34.69
C ASN A 685 -6.57 -36.10 -33.23
N ALA A 686 -5.58 -36.31 -32.35
CA ALA A 686 -5.68 -35.85 -30.95
C ALA A 686 -5.77 -34.32 -30.83
N VAL A 687 -5.01 -33.57 -31.65
CA VAL A 687 -5.09 -32.09 -31.69
C VAL A 687 -6.43 -31.63 -32.27
N GLU A 688 -6.91 -32.24 -33.37
CA GLU A 688 -8.22 -31.92 -33.98
C GLU A 688 -9.38 -32.19 -33.00
N GLN A 689 -9.33 -33.29 -32.26
CA GLN A 689 -10.34 -33.59 -31.22
C GLN A 689 -10.30 -32.59 -30.07
N LEU A 690 -9.10 -32.21 -29.62
CA LEU A 690 -8.92 -31.21 -28.56
C LEU A 690 -9.46 -29.84 -29.01
N VAL A 691 -9.09 -29.40 -30.22
CA VAL A 691 -9.54 -28.13 -30.81
C VAL A 691 -11.04 -28.16 -31.04
N SER A 692 -11.61 -29.22 -31.61
CA SER A 692 -13.06 -29.33 -31.82
C SER A 692 -13.84 -29.27 -30.49
N SER A 693 -13.32 -29.87 -29.43
CA SER A 693 -13.94 -29.85 -28.10
C SER A 693 -13.87 -28.48 -27.40
N MET A 694 -12.96 -27.60 -27.84
CA MET A 694 -12.63 -26.35 -27.16
C MET A 694 -12.60 -25.13 -28.10
N GLY A 695 -13.04 -25.26 -29.34
CA GLY A 695 -12.70 -24.36 -30.44
C GLY A 695 -13.08 -22.91 -30.17
N SER A 696 -14.30 -22.67 -29.71
CA SER A 696 -14.77 -21.32 -29.37
C SER A 696 -13.95 -20.67 -28.25
N LEU A 697 -13.51 -21.44 -27.26
CA LEU A 697 -12.67 -20.95 -26.17
C LEU A 697 -11.25 -20.62 -26.65
N LEU A 698 -10.64 -21.47 -27.49
CA LEU A 698 -9.30 -21.24 -28.03
C LEU A 698 -9.30 -20.04 -29.00
N GLU A 699 -10.32 -19.92 -29.85
CA GLU A 699 -10.49 -18.78 -30.74
C GLU A 699 -10.67 -17.46 -29.97
N ASP A 700 -11.44 -17.46 -28.88
CA ASP A 700 -11.63 -16.27 -28.05
C ASP A 700 -10.33 -15.82 -27.35
N LEU A 701 -9.45 -16.77 -27.01
CA LEU A 701 -8.24 -16.50 -26.26
C LEU A 701 -7.05 -16.11 -27.14
N VAL A 702 -6.87 -16.74 -28.31
CA VAL A 702 -5.68 -16.54 -29.17
C VAL A 702 -5.99 -16.24 -30.64
N SER A 703 -7.26 -16.19 -31.04
CA SER A 703 -7.78 -16.03 -32.42
C SER A 703 -7.63 -17.26 -33.33
N ARG A 704 -8.47 -17.34 -34.37
CA ARG A 704 -8.41 -18.38 -35.43
C ARG A 704 -7.08 -18.42 -36.19
N GLU A 705 -6.36 -17.29 -36.21
CA GLU A 705 -5.06 -17.15 -36.89
C GLU A 705 -3.89 -17.58 -36.01
N ALA A 706 -4.15 -18.02 -34.76
CA ALA A 706 -3.10 -18.49 -33.86
C ALA A 706 -2.31 -19.64 -34.50
N VAL A 707 -0.99 -19.56 -34.40
CA VAL A 707 -0.07 -20.57 -34.88
C VAL A 707 0.22 -21.59 -33.78
N LEU A 708 0.42 -22.84 -34.18
CA LEU A 708 0.95 -23.89 -33.31
C LEU A 708 2.36 -23.51 -32.86
N ALA A 709 2.55 -23.30 -31.56
CA ALA A 709 3.81 -22.85 -30.97
C ALA A 709 4.57 -23.98 -30.24
N GLU A 710 3.87 -24.95 -29.66
CA GLU A 710 4.46 -26.12 -29.00
C GLU A 710 3.59 -27.35 -29.21
N LEU A 711 4.22 -28.52 -29.35
CA LEU A 711 3.54 -29.81 -29.47
C LEU A 711 4.45 -30.92 -28.92
N ALA A 712 4.24 -31.30 -27.66
CA ALA A 712 5.12 -32.22 -26.96
C ALA A 712 4.39 -33.02 -25.87
N CYS A 713 5.13 -33.93 -25.23
CA CYS A 713 4.67 -34.63 -24.04
C CYS A 713 5.74 -34.67 -22.95
N VAL A 714 5.40 -34.15 -21.77
CA VAL A 714 6.25 -34.27 -20.59
C VAL A 714 6.03 -35.65 -19.95
N VAL A 715 7.07 -36.48 -19.97
CA VAL A 715 7.15 -37.75 -19.26
C VAL A 715 7.99 -37.57 -18.00
N SER A 716 7.42 -37.79 -16.83
CA SER A 716 8.14 -37.76 -15.54
C SER A 716 8.10 -39.13 -14.88
N ASP A 717 9.28 -39.67 -14.60
CA ASP A 717 9.49 -40.94 -13.92
C ASP A 717 9.56 -40.80 -12.40
N PRO A 718 9.27 -41.88 -11.65
CA PRO A 718 9.42 -41.94 -10.20
C PRO A 718 10.82 -41.53 -9.77
N GLY A 719 10.92 -40.64 -8.78
CA GLY A 719 12.18 -40.07 -8.30
C GLY A 719 12.53 -38.69 -8.88
N ALA A 720 11.76 -38.17 -9.85
CA ALA A 720 11.97 -36.82 -10.36
C ALA A 720 11.77 -35.76 -9.26
N LYS A 721 12.74 -34.86 -9.10
CA LYS A 721 12.65 -33.72 -8.18
C LYS A 721 11.64 -32.68 -8.69
N GLN A 722 11.19 -31.79 -7.80
CA GLN A 722 10.37 -30.65 -8.16
C GLN A 722 11.13 -29.72 -9.13
N GLN A 723 10.46 -29.26 -10.17
CA GLN A 723 11.02 -28.29 -11.10
C GLN A 723 11.10 -26.90 -10.47
N PRO A 724 12.09 -26.08 -10.89
CA PRO A 724 12.06 -24.65 -10.68
C PRO A 724 10.73 -24.04 -11.16
N LEU A 725 10.25 -23.01 -10.46
CA LEU A 725 9.10 -22.22 -10.92
C LEU A 725 9.46 -21.47 -12.21
N HIS A 726 8.68 -21.69 -13.28
CA HIS A 726 8.88 -21.11 -14.61
C HIS A 726 7.53 -20.73 -15.26
N ALA A 727 7.59 -20.11 -16.43
CA ALA A 727 6.45 -19.94 -17.33
C ALA A 727 6.93 -20.29 -18.75
N ASP A 728 6.02 -20.80 -19.59
CA ASP A 728 6.32 -21.19 -20.97
C ASP A 728 6.73 -19.97 -21.79
N THR A 729 6.04 -18.85 -21.59
CA THR A 729 6.39 -17.56 -22.19
C THR A 729 6.72 -16.53 -21.12
N LEU A 730 7.96 -16.06 -21.08
CA LEU A 730 8.44 -15.07 -20.13
C LEU A 730 7.97 -13.65 -20.50
N ARG A 731 7.33 -12.96 -19.56
CA ARG A 731 6.86 -11.59 -19.71
C ARG A 731 7.92 -10.61 -19.23
N ILE A 732 9.05 -10.53 -19.93
CA ILE A 732 10.22 -9.73 -19.54
C ILE A 732 10.58 -8.70 -20.64
N GLY A 733 9.60 -7.96 -21.18
CA GLY A 733 9.82 -7.00 -22.28
C GLY A 733 8.55 -6.30 -22.77
N SER A 734 8.56 -5.80 -24.01
CA SER A 734 7.38 -5.27 -24.72
C SER A 734 6.25 -6.31 -24.77
N ALA A 735 5.01 -5.86 -24.99
CA ALA A 735 3.81 -6.70 -24.98
C ALA A 735 4.01 -8.01 -25.78
N CYS A 736 3.94 -9.16 -25.11
CA CYS A 736 4.00 -10.47 -25.75
C CYS A 736 2.65 -10.77 -26.43
N ALA A 737 2.68 -11.46 -27.56
CA ALA A 737 1.46 -11.93 -28.22
C ALA A 737 0.71 -12.92 -27.30
N PRO A 738 -0.64 -12.87 -27.25
CA PRO A 738 -1.44 -13.82 -26.48
C PRO A 738 -1.07 -15.27 -26.83
N SER A 739 -0.91 -16.10 -25.82
CA SER A 739 -0.57 -17.52 -25.93
C SER A 739 -1.30 -18.34 -24.87
N VAL A 740 -1.77 -19.52 -25.26
CA VAL A 740 -2.50 -20.46 -24.40
C VAL A 740 -1.89 -21.84 -24.54
N THR A 741 -1.55 -22.42 -23.39
CA THR A 741 -1.05 -23.79 -23.25
C THR A 741 -2.19 -24.67 -22.74
N VAL A 742 -2.39 -25.83 -23.37
CA VAL A 742 -3.38 -26.83 -22.95
C VAL A 742 -2.67 -28.12 -22.56
N PHE A 743 -2.75 -28.50 -21.29
CA PHE A 743 -2.18 -29.73 -20.73
C PHE A 743 -3.25 -30.81 -20.65
N VAL A 744 -2.98 -31.99 -21.20
CA VAL A 744 -3.86 -33.16 -21.17
C VAL A 744 -3.08 -34.33 -20.57
N PRO A 745 -3.39 -34.75 -19.33
CA PRO A 745 -2.76 -35.92 -18.75
C PRO A 745 -3.31 -37.16 -19.43
N LEU A 746 -2.43 -38.04 -19.90
CA LEU A 746 -2.87 -39.25 -20.61
C LEU A 746 -3.30 -40.37 -19.64
N GLN A 747 -3.04 -40.18 -18.35
CA GLN A 747 -3.45 -41.05 -17.25
C GLN A 747 -4.01 -40.21 -16.10
N GLU A 748 -4.69 -40.88 -15.17
CA GLU A 748 -5.00 -40.27 -13.87
C GLU A 748 -3.71 -39.81 -13.18
N THR A 749 -3.66 -38.53 -12.85
CA THR A 749 -2.54 -37.92 -12.14
C THR A 749 -2.86 -37.85 -10.66
N ARG A 750 -1.97 -38.40 -9.82
CA ARG A 750 -2.09 -38.40 -8.35
C ARG A 750 -1.08 -37.48 -7.73
N ALA A 751 -1.34 -37.01 -6.50
CA ALA A 751 -0.44 -36.13 -5.78
C ALA A 751 1.01 -36.68 -5.67
N ALA A 752 1.16 -37.99 -5.47
CA ALA A 752 2.46 -38.66 -5.38
C ALA A 752 3.23 -38.75 -6.71
N MET A 753 2.56 -38.54 -7.86
CA MET A 753 3.17 -38.55 -9.20
C MET A 753 3.75 -37.18 -9.60
N GLY A 754 3.76 -36.20 -8.68
CA GLY A 754 4.28 -34.86 -8.91
C GLY A 754 3.44 -34.05 -9.90
N PRO A 755 2.17 -33.71 -9.60
CA PRO A 755 1.30 -32.95 -10.50
C PRO A 755 1.87 -31.56 -10.80
N THR A 756 1.37 -30.92 -11.85
CA THR A 756 1.76 -29.54 -12.18
C THR A 756 1.11 -28.60 -11.17
N ILE A 757 1.91 -27.79 -10.49
CA ILE A 757 1.49 -26.81 -9.50
C ILE A 757 1.31 -25.47 -10.20
N LEU A 758 0.08 -24.97 -10.26
CA LEU A 758 -0.28 -23.72 -10.93
C LEU A 758 -0.37 -22.57 -9.92
N CYS A 759 0.34 -21.47 -10.15
CA CYS A 759 0.28 -20.29 -9.28
C CYS A 759 -0.71 -19.27 -9.86
N GLN A 760 -1.95 -19.26 -9.36
CA GLN A 760 -3.01 -18.40 -9.91
C GLN A 760 -2.67 -16.90 -9.83
N GLY A 761 -3.15 -16.14 -10.82
CA GLY A 761 -2.95 -14.69 -10.89
C GLY A 761 -1.52 -14.24 -11.20
N THR A 762 -0.62 -15.12 -11.64
CA THR A 762 0.81 -14.80 -11.87
C THR A 762 1.18 -14.51 -13.33
N HIS A 763 0.23 -14.49 -14.27
CA HIS A 763 0.46 -14.20 -15.70
C HIS A 763 0.76 -12.70 -16.01
N ASN A 764 1.03 -11.91 -14.96
CA ASN A 764 1.29 -10.48 -15.06
C ASN A 764 2.80 -10.16 -15.02
N LEU A 765 3.16 -8.99 -15.56
CA LEU A 765 4.54 -8.52 -15.64
C LEU A 765 5.20 -8.40 -14.24
N GLU A 766 4.44 -7.99 -13.23
CA GLU A 766 4.93 -7.84 -11.86
C GLU A 766 5.44 -9.18 -11.29
N SER A 767 4.68 -10.25 -11.49
CA SER A 767 5.03 -11.60 -11.02
C SER A 767 6.29 -12.12 -11.72
N HIS A 768 6.43 -11.87 -13.02
CA HIS A 768 7.62 -12.27 -13.79
C HIS A 768 8.87 -11.47 -13.40
N LEU A 769 8.73 -10.15 -13.20
CA LEU A 769 9.85 -9.31 -12.75
C LEU A 769 10.35 -9.68 -11.35
N SER A 770 9.42 -10.10 -10.46
CA SER A 770 9.76 -10.50 -9.10
C SER A 770 10.63 -11.77 -9.03
N LEU A 771 10.59 -12.62 -10.06
CA LEU A 771 11.35 -13.87 -10.14
C LEU A 771 12.59 -13.79 -11.03
N PHE A 772 12.48 -13.16 -12.21
CA PHE A 772 13.47 -13.33 -13.28
C PHE A 772 14.37 -12.11 -13.54
N LYS A 773 14.08 -10.92 -13.00
CA LYS A 773 14.86 -9.69 -13.27
C LYS A 773 15.55 -9.06 -12.06
N CYS A 774 15.41 -9.63 -10.87
CA CYS A 774 16.03 -9.09 -9.68
C CYS A 774 17.34 -9.84 -9.36
N GLU A 775 18.48 -9.34 -9.84
CA GLU A 775 19.81 -9.85 -9.47
C GLU A 775 20.13 -9.72 -7.95
N GLN A 776 19.19 -9.29 -7.10
CA GLN A 776 19.45 -8.96 -5.69
C GLN A 776 18.48 -9.54 -4.65
N VAL A 777 17.37 -10.18 -5.02
CA VAL A 777 16.53 -10.95 -4.06
C VAL A 777 15.86 -12.13 -4.75
N PHE A 778 16.44 -13.33 -4.66
CA PHE A 778 15.74 -14.57 -5.01
C PHE A 778 14.72 -14.88 -3.91
N MET A 779 13.41 -14.76 -4.19
CA MET A 779 12.42 -15.38 -3.30
C MET A 779 12.49 -16.91 -3.50
N PRO A 780 12.63 -17.72 -2.43
CA PRO A 780 12.58 -19.17 -2.58
C PRO A 780 11.27 -19.60 -3.23
N GLN A 781 11.32 -20.50 -4.22
CA GLN A 781 10.14 -20.91 -5.01
C GLN A 781 8.95 -21.34 -4.13
N ASP A 782 9.22 -22.00 -2.99
CA ASP A 782 8.17 -22.47 -2.07
C ASP A 782 7.41 -21.32 -1.42
N VAL A 783 8.06 -20.17 -1.23
CA VAL A 783 7.42 -18.94 -0.73
C VAL A 783 6.50 -18.36 -1.80
N VAL A 784 6.90 -18.40 -3.07
CA VAL A 784 6.08 -17.89 -4.18
C VAL A 784 4.87 -18.79 -4.41
N VAL A 785 5.09 -20.11 -4.48
CA VAL A 785 4.00 -21.10 -4.59
C VAL A 785 3.01 -20.95 -3.43
N LYS A 786 3.50 -20.80 -2.19
CA LYS A 786 2.63 -20.59 -1.02
C LYS A 786 1.89 -19.25 -1.05
N LYS A 787 2.55 -18.17 -1.48
CA LYS A 787 1.97 -16.82 -1.58
C LYS A 787 0.80 -16.78 -2.58
N HIS A 788 0.91 -17.50 -3.69
CA HIS A 788 -0.07 -17.51 -4.76
C HIS A 788 -1.04 -18.70 -4.70
N GLY A 789 -1.09 -19.41 -3.56
CA GLY A 789 -2.04 -20.51 -3.35
C GLY A 789 -1.86 -21.66 -4.35
N GLY A 790 -0.61 -22.05 -4.63
CA GLY A 790 -0.25 -23.04 -5.64
C GLY A 790 -1.16 -24.27 -5.65
N LEU A 791 -1.87 -24.46 -6.77
CA LEU A 791 -2.87 -25.51 -6.93
C LEU A 791 -2.24 -26.71 -7.66
N PRO A 792 -2.13 -27.88 -7.01
CA PRO A 792 -1.68 -29.09 -7.69
C PRO A 792 -2.79 -29.60 -8.63
N ALA A 793 -2.50 -29.66 -9.93
CA ALA A 793 -3.40 -30.15 -10.96
C ALA A 793 -3.45 -31.70 -10.94
N VAL A 794 -4.22 -32.24 -10.00
CA VAL A 794 -4.59 -33.66 -9.90
C VAL A 794 -5.89 -33.85 -10.68
N SER A 795 -5.85 -34.64 -11.75
CA SER A 795 -6.97 -34.81 -12.67
C SER A 795 -6.99 -36.19 -13.35
N ALA A 796 -8.18 -36.57 -13.84
CA ALA A 796 -8.39 -37.82 -14.58
C ALA A 796 -7.73 -37.74 -15.97
N ALA A 797 -7.44 -38.92 -16.55
CA ALA A 797 -6.97 -39.03 -17.93
C ALA A 797 -7.90 -38.28 -18.91
N GLY A 798 -7.31 -37.55 -19.86
CA GLY A 798 -8.05 -36.77 -20.86
C GLY A 798 -8.58 -35.42 -20.38
N THR A 799 -8.33 -35.01 -19.13
CA THR A 799 -8.79 -33.70 -18.62
C THR A 799 -7.96 -32.57 -19.21
N ALA A 800 -8.55 -31.70 -20.04
CA ALA A 800 -7.88 -30.50 -20.53
C ALA A 800 -7.70 -29.46 -19.41
N ILE A 801 -6.45 -29.12 -19.11
CA ILE A 801 -6.04 -28.05 -18.20
C ILE A 801 -5.58 -26.88 -19.06
N VAL A 802 -6.39 -25.83 -19.12
CA VAL A 802 -6.13 -24.64 -19.94
C VAL A 802 -5.45 -23.57 -19.11
N MET A 803 -4.32 -23.03 -19.59
CA MET A 803 -3.63 -21.93 -18.93
C MET A 803 -3.10 -20.90 -19.91
N ASN A 804 -3.04 -19.65 -19.44
CA ASN A 804 -2.26 -18.62 -20.11
C ASN A 804 -0.77 -19.01 -20.03
N SER A 805 -0.05 -18.98 -21.15
CA SER A 805 1.35 -19.45 -21.20
C SER A 805 2.32 -18.56 -20.41
N ASN A 806 1.89 -17.37 -19.96
CA ASN A 806 2.63 -16.56 -18.98
C ASN A 806 2.36 -16.99 -17.52
N LEU A 807 1.49 -17.96 -17.23
CA LEU A 807 1.22 -18.36 -15.86
C LEU A 807 2.42 -19.10 -15.25
N LEU A 808 2.85 -18.68 -14.06
CA LEU A 808 3.94 -19.36 -13.37
C LEU A 808 3.47 -20.71 -12.85
N HIS A 809 4.23 -21.75 -13.15
CA HIS A 809 3.96 -23.11 -12.73
C HIS A 809 5.24 -23.93 -12.57
N CYS A 810 5.12 -25.10 -11.94
CA CYS A 810 6.20 -26.09 -11.89
C CYS A 810 5.64 -27.49 -11.74
N GLY A 811 6.27 -28.50 -12.32
CA GLY A 811 5.93 -29.89 -12.00
C GLY A 811 6.47 -30.27 -10.62
N GLY A 812 5.59 -30.78 -9.75
CA GLY A 812 5.93 -31.26 -8.41
C GLY A 812 6.92 -32.41 -8.38
N PRO A 813 7.36 -32.83 -7.19
CA PRO A 813 8.22 -34.00 -7.04
C PRO A 813 7.45 -35.29 -7.32
N ASN A 814 7.98 -36.13 -8.21
CA ASN A 814 7.47 -37.48 -8.43
C ASN A 814 8.14 -38.41 -7.43
N LEU A 815 7.37 -38.93 -6.47
CA LEU A 815 7.91 -39.77 -5.41
C LEU A 815 8.43 -41.11 -5.98
N PRO A 816 9.27 -41.86 -5.25
CA PRO A 816 9.61 -43.22 -5.64
C PRO A 816 8.36 -44.11 -5.72
N ASP A 817 8.39 -45.16 -6.55
CA ASP A 817 7.24 -46.09 -6.71
C ASP A 817 6.75 -46.66 -5.37
N ALA A 818 7.68 -46.97 -4.45
CA ALA A 818 7.36 -47.45 -3.11
C ALA A 818 6.52 -46.47 -2.26
N MET A 819 6.49 -45.18 -2.62
CA MET A 819 5.76 -44.10 -1.97
C MET A 819 4.52 -43.66 -2.77
N GLY A 820 4.09 -44.47 -3.75
CA GLY A 820 2.93 -44.19 -4.59
C GLY A 820 3.19 -43.29 -5.79
N GLY A 821 4.46 -43.01 -6.10
CA GLY A 821 4.86 -42.40 -7.36
C GLY A 821 4.60 -43.31 -8.56
N GLY A 822 4.80 -42.77 -9.75
CA GLY A 822 4.55 -43.50 -11.00
C GLY A 822 4.86 -42.64 -12.21
N ARG A 823 5.12 -43.26 -13.37
CA ARG A 823 5.34 -42.53 -14.62
C ARG A 823 4.13 -41.65 -14.96
N ARG A 824 4.35 -40.35 -15.12
CA ARG A 824 3.35 -39.33 -15.51
C ARG A 824 3.60 -38.89 -16.96
N ARG A 825 2.58 -38.88 -17.82
CA ARG A 825 2.64 -38.38 -19.20
C ARG A 825 1.64 -37.25 -19.34
N LEU A 826 2.13 -36.09 -19.73
CA LEU A 826 1.34 -34.88 -19.88
C LEU A 826 1.52 -34.39 -21.31
N PHE A 827 0.57 -34.75 -22.18
CA PHE A 827 0.50 -34.22 -23.54
C PHE A 827 0.18 -32.73 -23.47
N TYR A 828 0.80 -31.92 -24.32
CA TYR A 828 0.42 -30.53 -24.40
C TYR A 828 0.60 -29.90 -25.77
N VAL A 829 -0.21 -28.87 -25.98
CA VAL A 829 -0.19 -28.03 -27.16
C VAL A 829 -0.30 -26.56 -26.75
N THR A 830 0.46 -25.70 -27.42
CA THR A 830 0.39 -24.25 -27.23
C THR A 830 0.03 -23.58 -28.54
N PHE A 831 -0.99 -22.71 -28.50
CA PHE A 831 -1.35 -21.84 -29.63
C PHE A 831 -1.04 -20.38 -29.28
N GLN A 832 -0.46 -19.65 -30.24
CA GLN A 832 -0.03 -18.26 -30.05
C GLN A 832 -0.52 -17.36 -31.18
N THR A 833 -1.07 -16.20 -30.84
CA THR A 833 -1.44 -15.18 -31.83
C THR A 833 -0.18 -14.70 -32.58
N PRO A 834 -0.21 -14.51 -33.92
CA PRO A 834 0.91 -13.95 -34.66
C PRO A 834 1.33 -12.57 -34.12
N GLY A 835 2.62 -12.34 -33.82
CA GLY A 835 3.09 -11.05 -33.29
C GLY A 835 4.52 -11.03 -32.72
N ASN A 836 4.91 -9.90 -32.12
CA ASN A 836 6.25 -9.65 -31.56
C ASN A 836 6.46 -10.42 -30.23
N THR A 837 6.95 -11.65 -30.30
CA THR A 837 7.56 -12.33 -29.14
C THR A 837 9.03 -11.90 -29.04
N PRO A 838 9.48 -11.31 -27.92
CA PRO A 838 10.90 -11.00 -27.72
C PRO A 838 11.66 -12.32 -27.56
N ASP A 839 12.51 -12.64 -28.54
CA ASP A 839 13.34 -13.85 -28.65
C ASP A 839 12.59 -15.17 -28.42
N ARG A 840 12.57 -16.00 -29.48
CA ARG A 840 12.09 -17.40 -29.55
C ARG A 840 12.42 -18.22 -28.29
N SER A 841 11.61 -18.05 -27.24
CA SER A 841 11.84 -18.65 -25.94
C SER A 841 10.96 -19.88 -25.79
N SER A 842 11.61 -21.03 -25.98
CA SER A 842 11.28 -22.39 -25.52
C SER A 842 10.85 -23.45 -26.57
N PHE A 843 11.86 -24.01 -27.22
CA PHE A 843 12.26 -25.43 -27.39
C PHE A 843 11.29 -26.63 -27.51
N SER A 844 9.97 -26.57 -27.57
CA SER A 844 9.13 -27.80 -27.59
C SER A 844 8.24 -28.00 -28.83
N LEU A 845 8.66 -27.44 -29.96
CA LEU A 845 8.13 -27.75 -31.29
C LEU A 845 9.26 -28.30 -32.17
N ARG A 846 8.95 -29.26 -33.05
CA ARG A 846 9.92 -29.73 -34.04
C ARG A 846 10.10 -28.67 -35.12
N GLU A 847 11.31 -28.57 -35.68
CA GLU A 847 11.60 -27.56 -36.71
C GLU A 847 10.75 -27.74 -37.97
N ASP A 848 10.35 -28.98 -38.29
CA ASP A 848 9.50 -29.31 -39.44
C ASP A 848 8.03 -28.86 -39.28
N LEU A 849 7.65 -28.30 -38.13
CA LEU A 849 6.28 -27.81 -37.85
C LEU A 849 6.21 -26.29 -37.66
N LEU A 850 7.33 -25.57 -37.84
CA LEU A 850 7.40 -24.11 -37.65
C LEU A 850 6.61 -23.36 -38.73
N GLU A 851 5.71 -22.47 -38.33
CA GLU A 851 4.98 -21.52 -39.19
C GLU A 851 4.00 -22.15 -40.22
N GLU A 852 3.71 -23.46 -40.14
CA GLU A 852 2.89 -24.18 -41.14
C GLU A 852 1.48 -24.58 -40.67
N HIS A 853 1.12 -24.38 -39.40
CA HIS A 853 -0.14 -24.88 -38.85
C HIS A 853 -0.88 -23.85 -37.99
N HIS A 854 -2.06 -23.44 -38.46
CA HIS A 854 -2.95 -22.54 -37.75
C HIS A 854 -4.08 -23.26 -37.02
N LEU A 855 -4.60 -22.65 -35.94
CA LEU A 855 -5.68 -23.20 -35.13
C LEU A 855 -6.91 -23.62 -35.96
N HIS A 856 -7.28 -22.82 -36.96
CA HIS A 856 -8.43 -23.10 -37.83
C HIS A 856 -8.27 -24.34 -38.72
N GLU A 857 -7.05 -24.84 -38.96
CA GLU A 857 -6.81 -26.07 -39.73
C GLU A 857 -7.22 -27.33 -38.97
N PHE A 858 -7.35 -27.21 -37.64
CA PHE A 858 -7.72 -28.31 -36.75
C PHE A 858 -9.20 -28.27 -36.33
N ASP A 859 -9.94 -27.22 -36.72
CA ASP A 859 -11.38 -27.06 -36.45
C ASP A 859 -12.22 -27.48 -37.67
N SER A 860 -13.00 -28.55 -37.54
CA SER A 860 -13.86 -29.09 -38.59
C SER A 860 -15.36 -28.77 -38.39
N GLY A 861 -15.71 -27.96 -37.38
CA GLY A 861 -17.09 -27.62 -37.04
C GLY A 861 -17.73 -26.54 -37.94
N PRO A 862 -19.07 -26.52 -38.11
CA PRO A 862 -19.75 -25.47 -38.85
C PRO A 862 -19.58 -24.12 -38.14
N SER A 863 -19.08 -23.14 -38.90
CA SER A 863 -18.86 -21.76 -38.48
C SER A 863 -20.14 -21.15 -37.90
N LEU A 864 -20.16 -20.98 -36.58
CA LEU A 864 -21.18 -20.19 -35.90
C LEU A 864 -21.02 -18.72 -36.32
N GLU A 865 -22.09 -18.15 -36.87
CA GLU A 865 -22.14 -16.78 -37.36
C GLU A 865 -21.63 -15.77 -36.32
N LEU A 866 -20.64 -14.99 -36.74
CA LEU A 866 -19.98 -13.92 -36.02
C LEU A 866 -20.93 -12.78 -35.61
N SER A 867 -20.74 -12.30 -34.37
CA SER A 867 -21.29 -11.04 -33.84
C SER A 867 -20.32 -10.46 -32.79
N PRO A 868 -20.10 -9.14 -32.68
CA PRO A 868 -19.33 -8.31 -33.61
C PRO A 868 -17.99 -7.80 -33.01
N ASP A 869 -16.96 -7.89 -33.85
CA ASP A 869 -15.79 -7.01 -34.00
C ASP A 869 -14.66 -6.98 -32.92
N PRO A 870 -13.66 -7.89 -33.05
CA PRO A 870 -12.42 -7.88 -32.29
C PRO A 870 -11.56 -6.62 -32.49
N VAL A 871 -11.63 -5.98 -33.67
CA VAL A 871 -10.88 -4.75 -33.96
C VAL A 871 -11.44 -3.60 -33.14
N ARG A 872 -12.78 -3.52 -33.05
CA ARG A 872 -13.45 -2.58 -32.13
C ARG A 872 -13.04 -2.84 -30.70
N LYS A 873 -12.96 -4.11 -30.25
CA LYS A 873 -12.55 -4.46 -28.89
C LYS A 873 -11.08 -4.09 -28.62
N ALA A 874 -10.17 -4.31 -29.56
CA ALA A 874 -8.75 -3.97 -29.43
C ALA A 874 -8.52 -2.45 -29.41
N LEU A 875 -9.13 -1.72 -30.35
CA LEU A 875 -9.10 -0.26 -30.40
C LEU A 875 -9.75 0.37 -29.17
N LEU A 876 -10.86 -0.20 -28.68
CA LEU A 876 -11.51 0.21 -27.44
C LEU A 876 -10.62 -0.03 -26.23
N LEU A 877 -9.94 -1.17 -26.14
CA LEU A 877 -9.01 -1.46 -25.05
C LEU A 877 -7.77 -0.55 -25.09
N GLY A 878 -7.25 -0.23 -26.28
CA GLY A 878 -6.18 0.76 -26.46
C GLY A 878 -6.62 2.18 -26.04
N ALA A 879 -7.81 2.60 -26.49
CA ALA A 879 -8.39 3.88 -26.12
C ALA A 879 -8.70 3.97 -24.61
N LEU A 880 -9.20 2.89 -23.98
CA LEU A 880 -9.43 2.82 -22.54
C LEU A 880 -8.13 2.87 -21.72
N ARG A 881 -7.00 2.45 -22.31
CA ARG A 881 -5.66 2.57 -21.73
C ARG A 881 -5.02 3.94 -21.97
N GLY A 882 -5.70 4.84 -22.68
CA GLY A 882 -5.21 6.18 -22.90
C GLY A 882 -4.31 6.36 -24.13
N ASP A 883 -4.24 5.38 -25.04
CA ASP A 883 -3.42 5.49 -26.25
C ASP A 883 -4.05 6.46 -27.26
N THR A 884 -3.34 7.54 -27.60
CA THR A 884 -3.82 8.60 -28.47
C THR A 884 -4.03 8.15 -29.92
N GLU A 885 -3.20 7.23 -30.44
CA GLU A 885 -3.38 6.71 -31.81
C GLU A 885 -4.55 5.74 -31.87
N ALA A 886 -4.68 4.85 -30.87
CA ALA A 886 -5.84 3.96 -30.79
C ALA A 886 -7.16 4.72 -30.60
N MET A 887 -7.17 5.86 -29.90
CA MET A 887 -8.34 6.75 -29.82
C MET A 887 -8.68 7.37 -31.18
N LEU A 888 -7.66 7.79 -31.94
CA LEU A 888 -7.86 8.38 -33.26
C LEU A 888 -8.42 7.34 -34.24
N ASP A 889 -7.84 6.15 -34.26
CA ASP A 889 -8.25 5.04 -35.13
C ASP A 889 -9.64 4.53 -34.75
N LEU A 890 -9.95 4.43 -33.45
CA LEU A 890 -11.29 4.11 -33.00
C LEU A 890 -12.31 5.19 -33.39
N GLY A 891 -11.95 6.47 -33.25
CA GLY A 891 -12.78 7.59 -33.67
C GLY A 891 -13.07 7.56 -35.17
N ILE A 892 -12.06 7.34 -36.01
CA ILE A 892 -12.19 7.21 -37.47
C ILE A 892 -13.08 6.02 -37.82
N HIS A 893 -12.85 4.88 -37.18
CA HIS A 893 -13.63 3.67 -37.39
C HIS A 893 -15.10 3.89 -37.01
N LEU A 894 -15.39 4.44 -35.82
CA LEU A 894 -16.75 4.75 -35.38
C LEU A 894 -17.44 5.81 -36.25
N GLN A 895 -16.70 6.81 -36.73
CA GLN A 895 -17.21 7.81 -37.65
C GLN A 895 -17.62 7.19 -38.99
N SER A 896 -16.83 6.25 -39.50
CA SER A 896 -17.15 5.52 -40.74
C SER A 896 -18.43 4.68 -40.63
N LEU A 897 -18.75 4.25 -39.40
CA LEU A 897 -19.97 3.53 -39.05
C LEU A 897 -21.16 4.46 -38.72
N GLY A 898 -20.96 5.77 -38.72
CA GLY A 898 -21.98 6.76 -38.37
C GLY A 898 -22.31 6.81 -36.87
N ASP A 899 -21.45 6.28 -36.00
CA ASP A 899 -21.67 6.19 -34.55
C ASP A 899 -21.34 7.55 -33.86
N PRO A 900 -22.29 8.17 -33.12
CA PRO A 900 -22.07 9.43 -32.40
C PRO A 900 -20.92 9.37 -31.38
N GLY A 901 -20.56 8.17 -30.91
CA GLY A 901 -19.43 7.94 -29.99
C GLY A 901 -18.07 8.33 -30.56
N ALA A 902 -17.92 8.46 -31.89
CA ALA A 902 -16.68 8.90 -32.52
C ALA A 902 -16.23 10.30 -32.05
N VAL A 903 -17.19 11.20 -31.81
CA VAL A 903 -16.94 12.59 -31.37
C VAL A 903 -16.18 12.61 -30.04
N GLU A 904 -16.53 11.69 -29.13
CA GLU A 904 -15.92 11.61 -27.81
C GLU A 904 -14.46 11.15 -27.87
N TYR A 905 -14.12 10.25 -28.80
CA TYR A 905 -12.75 9.80 -28.99
C TYR A 905 -11.86 10.83 -29.68
N PHE A 906 -12.38 11.54 -30.68
CA PHE A 906 -11.66 12.68 -31.27
C PHE A 906 -11.45 13.79 -30.24
N ARG A 907 -12.44 14.10 -29.41
CA ARG A 907 -12.31 15.08 -28.32
C ARG A 907 -11.22 14.68 -27.32
N LYS A 908 -11.17 13.42 -26.89
CA LYS A 908 -10.15 12.91 -25.97
C LYS A 908 -8.75 12.93 -26.58
N ALA A 909 -8.61 12.57 -27.86
CA ALA A 909 -7.34 12.67 -28.57
C ALA A 909 -6.87 14.13 -28.74
N ALA A 910 -7.79 15.06 -28.97
CA ALA A 910 -7.50 16.49 -29.07
C ALA A 910 -7.07 17.12 -27.74
N LEU A 911 -7.66 16.71 -26.60
CA LEU A 911 -7.20 17.11 -25.26
C LEU A 911 -5.77 16.65 -24.96
N LYS A 912 -5.29 15.60 -25.66
CA LYS A 912 -3.90 15.14 -25.65
C LYS A 912 -3.05 15.77 -26.74
N LYS A 913 -3.48 16.92 -27.28
CA LYS A 913 -2.74 17.74 -28.25
C LYS A 913 -2.53 17.05 -29.62
N SER A 914 -3.42 16.14 -30.03
CA SER A 914 -3.36 15.53 -31.37
C SER A 914 -3.92 16.48 -32.44
N VAL A 915 -3.06 16.95 -33.35
CA VAL A 915 -3.44 17.84 -34.47
C VAL A 915 -4.47 17.18 -35.40
N LYS A 916 -4.30 15.88 -35.70
CA LYS A 916 -5.23 15.13 -36.56
C LYS A 916 -6.65 15.06 -35.99
N ALA A 917 -6.79 15.01 -34.66
CA ALA A 917 -8.10 14.95 -34.02
C ALA A 917 -8.90 16.26 -34.20
N PHE A 918 -8.22 17.42 -34.21
CA PHE A 918 -8.87 18.71 -34.50
C PHE A 918 -9.36 18.79 -35.95
N ALA A 919 -8.63 18.22 -36.91
CA ALA A 919 -9.04 18.17 -38.31
C ALA A 919 -10.31 17.33 -38.50
N HIS A 920 -10.38 16.14 -37.91
CA HIS A 920 -11.58 15.27 -37.99
C HIS A 920 -12.80 15.90 -37.31
N MET A 921 -12.63 16.59 -36.17
CA MET A 921 -13.72 17.34 -35.55
C MET A 921 -14.19 18.51 -36.42
N ALA A 922 -13.28 19.23 -37.08
CA ALA A 922 -13.65 20.29 -37.99
C ALA A 922 -14.48 19.77 -39.18
N ASP A 923 -14.14 18.61 -39.73
CA ASP A 923 -14.91 17.98 -40.82
C ASP A 923 -16.32 17.57 -40.35
N ILE A 924 -16.47 17.11 -39.10
CA ILE A 924 -17.78 16.80 -38.49
C ILE A 924 -18.64 18.06 -38.38
N PHE A 925 -18.09 19.18 -37.90
CA PHE A 925 -18.82 20.45 -37.77
C PHE A 925 -19.12 21.10 -39.14
N ASP A 926 -18.22 21.03 -40.11
CA ASP A 926 -18.43 21.62 -41.44
C ASP A 926 -19.44 20.82 -42.29
N GLY A 927 -19.49 19.50 -42.09
CA GLY A 927 -20.42 18.59 -42.77
C GLY A 927 -21.77 18.41 -42.05
N GLY A 928 -21.86 18.71 -40.76
CA GLY A 928 -23.05 18.43 -39.94
C GLY A 928 -23.27 16.92 -39.72
N LEU A 929 -22.21 16.20 -39.38
CA LEU A 929 -22.19 14.73 -39.28
C LEU A 929 -22.44 14.25 -37.84
N LEU A 930 -22.78 12.96 -37.68
CA LEU A 930 -22.90 12.28 -36.38
C LEU A 930 -23.89 12.94 -35.39
N GLY A 931 -24.94 13.58 -35.91
CA GLY A 931 -25.96 14.25 -35.09
C GLY A 931 -25.56 15.65 -34.60
N ILE A 932 -24.41 16.18 -35.02
CA ILE A 932 -23.99 17.56 -34.74
C ILE A 932 -24.48 18.48 -35.88
N PRO A 933 -25.17 19.60 -35.57
CA PRO A 933 -25.58 20.56 -36.60
C PRO A 933 -24.39 21.18 -37.33
N ARG A 934 -24.55 21.41 -38.63
CA ARG A 934 -23.53 22.06 -39.46
C ARG A 934 -23.19 23.46 -38.91
N ASN A 935 -21.94 23.67 -38.51
CA ASN A 935 -21.41 24.94 -38.01
C ASN A 935 -20.03 25.25 -38.64
N PRO A 936 -20.02 25.92 -39.81
CA PRO A 936 -18.80 26.20 -40.55
C PRO A 936 -17.84 27.17 -39.84
N GLU A 937 -18.36 28.07 -39.00
CA GLU A 937 -17.49 28.97 -38.22
C GLU A 937 -16.66 28.21 -37.19
N GLU A 938 -17.28 27.26 -36.48
CA GLU A 938 -16.58 26.47 -35.48
C GLU A 938 -15.58 25.50 -36.11
N ALA A 939 -15.93 24.91 -37.26
CA ALA A 939 -14.99 24.13 -38.05
C ALA A 939 -13.75 24.94 -38.46
N LYS A 940 -13.94 26.21 -38.85
CA LYS A 940 -12.83 27.10 -39.22
C LYS A 940 -11.92 27.41 -38.03
N LYS A 941 -12.48 27.62 -36.82
CA LYS A 941 -11.68 27.83 -35.60
C LYS A 941 -10.83 26.60 -35.26
N LEU A 942 -11.43 25.40 -35.31
CA LEU A 942 -10.72 24.15 -35.03
C LEU A 942 -9.57 23.88 -36.02
N ARG A 943 -9.76 24.17 -37.32
CA ARG A 943 -8.68 24.07 -38.31
C ARG A 943 -7.54 25.06 -38.02
N ASN A 944 -7.88 26.31 -37.69
CA ASN A 944 -6.88 27.32 -37.37
C ASN A 944 -6.08 26.97 -36.11
N PHE A 945 -6.76 26.44 -35.08
CA PHE A 945 -6.13 26.02 -33.84
C PHE A 945 -5.17 24.83 -34.05
N GLY A 946 -5.61 23.82 -34.79
CA GLY A 946 -4.76 22.67 -35.17
C GLY A 946 -3.51 23.11 -35.93
N ALA A 947 -3.65 24.05 -36.87
CA ALA A 947 -2.53 24.60 -37.63
C ALA A 947 -1.53 25.37 -36.76
N ALA A 948 -2.01 26.22 -35.84
CA ALA A 948 -1.17 26.96 -34.91
C ALA A 948 -0.41 26.03 -33.94
N MET A 949 -1.05 24.93 -33.52
CA MET A 949 -0.41 23.89 -32.73
C MET A 949 0.70 23.17 -33.49
N GLU A 950 0.46 22.80 -34.74
CA GLU A 950 1.46 22.13 -35.57
C GLU A 950 2.68 23.04 -35.84
N GLU A 951 2.45 24.33 -36.07
CA GLU A 951 3.50 25.33 -36.25
C GLU A 951 4.32 25.52 -34.96
N SER A 952 3.67 25.60 -33.80
CA SER A 952 4.35 25.68 -32.50
C SER A 952 5.19 24.44 -32.18
N MET A 953 4.72 23.24 -32.53
CA MET A 953 5.49 22.00 -32.36
C MET A 953 6.73 21.96 -33.26
N LYS A 954 6.62 22.39 -34.52
CA LYS A 954 7.78 22.51 -35.43
C LYS A 954 8.82 23.51 -34.92
N MET A 955 8.38 24.68 -34.43
CA MET A 955 9.30 25.69 -33.88
C MET A 955 10.02 25.22 -32.60
N ALA A 956 9.35 24.41 -31.78
CA ALA A 956 9.95 23.80 -30.58
C ALA A 956 11.01 22.74 -30.91
N GLU A 957 10.82 21.95 -31.97
CA GLU A 957 11.83 21.01 -32.47
C GLU A 957 13.04 21.72 -33.09
N GLU A 958 12.83 22.88 -33.70
CA GLU A 958 13.88 23.71 -34.29
C GLU A 958 14.59 24.65 -33.28
N GLY A 959 14.20 24.61 -32.00
CA GLY A 959 14.88 25.33 -30.92
C GLY A 959 14.67 26.85 -30.93
N THR A 960 13.63 27.35 -31.59
CA THR A 960 13.26 28.78 -31.57
C THR A 960 12.11 29.05 -30.59
N PRO A 961 12.07 30.22 -29.92
CA PRO A 961 11.02 30.50 -28.94
C PRO A 961 9.69 30.75 -29.66
N GLY A 962 8.82 29.74 -29.66
CA GLY A 962 7.44 29.84 -30.13
C GLY A 962 6.54 30.70 -29.23
N PRO A 963 5.34 31.06 -29.67
CA PRO A 963 4.44 31.92 -28.90
C PRO A 963 4.04 31.25 -27.58
N SER A 964 4.00 32.07 -26.52
CA SER A 964 3.74 31.63 -25.15
C SER A 964 2.46 30.78 -25.05
N PRO A 965 2.48 29.64 -24.32
CA PRO A 965 1.30 28.82 -24.07
C PRO A 965 0.22 29.54 -23.24
N ASP A 966 0.50 30.77 -22.77
CA ASP A 966 -0.45 31.65 -22.10
C ASP A 966 -1.27 32.55 -23.04
N SER A 967 -1.14 32.44 -24.37
CA SER A 967 -1.91 33.28 -25.28
C SER A 967 -3.43 33.05 -25.12
N ALA A 968 -4.19 34.15 -25.19
CA ALA A 968 -5.64 34.12 -25.01
C ALA A 968 -6.34 33.21 -26.04
N ASP A 969 -5.75 33.05 -27.23
CA ASP A 969 -6.28 32.19 -28.30
C ASP A 969 -6.02 30.69 -28.08
N VAL A 970 -5.06 30.32 -27.22
CA VAL A 970 -4.82 28.92 -26.85
C VAL A 970 -5.66 28.49 -25.63
N ARG A 971 -6.05 29.46 -24.78
CA ARG A 971 -6.91 29.25 -23.61
C ARG A 971 -8.41 29.27 -23.90
N ALA A 972 -8.84 30.03 -24.91
CA ALA A 972 -10.23 30.06 -25.40
C ALA A 972 -10.51 28.84 -26.29
#